data_AF-A0A0E9LW65-F1
#
_entry.id   AF-A0A0E9LW65-F1
#
_cell.length_a   1.000
_cell.length_b   1.000
_cell.length_c   1.000
_cell.angle_alpha   90.00
_cell.angle_beta   90.00
_cell.angle_gamma   90.00
#
_symmetry.space_group_name_H-M   'P 1'
#
loop_
_entity.id
_entity.type
_entity.pdbx_description
1 polymer ?
#
loop_
_entity_poly.entity_id
_entity_poly.type
_entity_poly.pdbx_seq_one_letter_code
_entity_poly.pdbx_strand_id
1 'polypeptide(L)'
;MVLFLLISLHIKADQPFAADEARYNPLSYICQRTTSQIIIDGSLDEADWAAAQWTEDFQDIQGPALPAPTFRTRVKMLWDDSYLYVAAELEEPDIWGTITQRDAVIFHDNDFEIFIDPTGDTHNYLEYEVNTLGTVWDLMLTKPYRDGGMVVNNWDIKGLKQAIVINGTLNNPGDRDEGWTLEMAIPMSVIKEVNRRHQPKEGDLWRINFSRVQWHTEIRDGQYHKKKDDQGKLLPEENWVWSPQGVIDMHRPEFWGFLSFSETAVGQPTNPFVMPADESLKWALRNIYYRQRNFMAIHKRPATLEEIEMERIQLAGRMLVPEMVSMGQQYVARIQLPGTKTWWHIRNDGFVWACNNSRQHLIQDPEKRKAVLERYEARKAQLLHERSEALLSVMDSANLQEQEALQFLYAYSTLSDLSNYDGAFFLNQVRGALAARDSFPWGQMMSEDDFLHFVLPPRAGNENMDSARQVIFHELLPRLKGMTMTEAALEVNHWCHEKVVYQGTDIRTSAPLATIKTAYGRCGEESVLTVTALRAVGIPARQIYTPRWAHQDDNHAWVEFWADGQWHYYGACEPEPDVNMGWFTEAARRAMLTATTTPGHYPSDLIVKQKSNYTRLNQTDLYADAKTLFVKVTDKDQRPMQDVSVRYLLYNYAEFYPLATLKTDRQGLSQLRLGLGDILVWAGDSRHYRFEKVSVATTDTLHLVMDEQTPANAAWDFDLVPPVAKAPLPVNETGRAANNRRLAYEDSIRTAYEATFMSEEEAIQLARKLEIDQEVFAQIIQKSRGNWRDLCNVMEQMPAEKRSLVFDLLEVISEKDLRDAPASVLLSHLQHTPSAEETAHDIWVKYVLNPRIALEKLTGYKASLRPHFPESFWLKISQNPLVAEQWINDHIKLLGADEHYIETAAVPQGTFSMKAGDAHDRHLLFVAMCRTAGVPALIDEVTGHVKFHREGIWHTVFSPYSAPGQTQAQGSLQLNYQGDEPCKYYQHFTLAKYENGFYKTLEFPYAKEISAFPSEIPLDAGEYMLVTGQRQNDGTVLSRVSFFTMAAEATTVLPVILRQRESQMEVITTFELPAFIQKMDGSKVETGQLVETYGAMAMVWLDPGKEPTRHVLRDLKNLKSTFDEALLPFLFFVPEEKRTDTFAPESYVLPAHSVFGVAPEIMPQLSDHLNRELKGELPVVILVNPKGEVLYFSSGYKIGVCEQLLSTFQQISLPTENNPGTCKIH
;
A
#
# COMPACT_ATOMS: atom_id res chain seq x y z
N MET A 1 -36.76 21.89 -0.30
CA MET A 1 -36.99 22.48 1.03
C MET A 1 -37.88 21.52 1.79
N VAL A 2 -37.30 20.49 2.40
CA VAL A 2 -38.04 19.46 3.15
C VAL A 2 -37.95 19.84 4.62
N LEU A 3 -39.12 20.02 5.22
CA LEU A 3 -39.32 20.49 6.58
C LEU A 3 -38.84 19.40 7.55
N PHE A 4 -37.81 19.70 8.35
CA PHE A 4 -37.43 18.92 9.52
C PHE A 4 -38.63 18.90 10.50
N LEU A 5 -39.45 17.85 10.48
CA LEU A 5 -40.31 17.53 11.60
C LEU A 5 -39.42 16.89 12.68
N LEU A 6 -38.98 17.73 13.62
CA LEU A 6 -38.49 17.30 14.92
C LEU A 6 -39.59 16.47 15.59
N ILE A 7 -39.42 15.15 15.60
CA ILE A 7 -40.14 14.26 16.52
C ILE A 7 -39.67 14.66 17.92
N SER A 8 -40.43 15.55 18.55
CA SER A 8 -40.30 15.87 19.96
C SER A 8 -40.88 14.71 20.77
N LEU A 9 -40.18 13.58 20.80
CA LEU A 9 -40.23 12.70 21.95
C LEU A 9 -39.82 13.59 23.12
N HIS A 10 -40.78 13.93 23.98
CA HIS A 10 -40.49 14.61 25.23
C HIS A 10 -39.55 13.70 26.01
N ILE A 11 -38.25 13.95 25.92
CA ILE A 11 -37.25 13.46 26.86
C ILE A 11 -37.58 14.12 28.19
N LYS A 12 -38.59 13.59 28.90
CA LYS A 12 -38.55 13.60 30.36
C LYS A 12 -37.25 12.89 30.70
N ALA A 13 -36.46 13.47 31.60
CA ALA A 13 -35.29 12.78 32.14
C ALA A 13 -35.70 11.34 32.48
N ASP A 14 -35.13 10.36 31.77
CA ASP A 14 -35.41 8.94 31.96
C ASP A 14 -35.38 8.66 33.45
N GLN A 15 -36.47 8.11 34.00
CA GLN A 15 -36.42 7.64 35.37
C GLN A 15 -35.26 6.64 35.50
N PRO A 16 -34.49 6.68 36.61
CA PRO A 16 -33.40 5.74 36.81
C PRO A 16 -33.92 4.31 36.68
N PHE A 17 -33.34 3.53 35.77
CA PHE A 17 -33.73 2.14 35.57
C PHE A 17 -33.29 1.32 36.80
N ALA A 18 -34.22 0.65 37.47
CA ALA A 18 -33.88 -0.23 38.58
C ALA A 18 -33.24 -1.52 38.05
N ALA A 19 -31.92 -1.60 38.17
CA ALA A 19 -31.11 -2.77 37.84
C ALA A 19 -31.36 -3.87 38.89
N ASP A 20 -32.17 -4.88 38.56
CA ASP A 20 -32.46 -6.01 39.44
C ASP A 20 -32.57 -7.33 38.64
N GLU A 21 -31.99 -8.41 39.16
CA GLU A 21 -32.00 -9.74 38.52
C GLU A 21 -33.41 -10.32 38.43
N ALA A 22 -34.28 -10.01 39.40
CA ALA A 22 -35.66 -10.48 39.43
C ALA A 22 -36.52 -9.98 38.25
N ARG A 23 -36.06 -8.97 37.50
CA ARG A 23 -36.74 -8.42 36.31
C ARG A 23 -36.34 -9.08 34.99
N TYR A 24 -35.25 -9.85 34.95
CA TYR A 24 -34.76 -10.48 33.71
C TYR A 24 -35.34 -11.88 33.55
N ASN A 25 -36.44 -11.97 32.80
CA ASN A 25 -37.08 -13.24 32.48
C ASN A 25 -37.62 -13.25 31.03
N PRO A 26 -36.74 -13.10 30.02
CA PRO A 26 -37.16 -13.15 28.63
C PRO A 26 -37.75 -14.51 28.28
N LEU A 27 -38.82 -14.52 27.48
CA LEU A 27 -39.44 -15.75 26.97
C LEU A 27 -38.56 -16.42 25.90
N SER A 28 -38.88 -17.67 25.53
CA SER A 28 -38.11 -18.43 24.53
C SER A 28 -39.03 -19.21 23.60
N TYR A 29 -38.65 -19.30 22.32
CA TYR A 29 -39.37 -20.06 21.30
C TYR A 29 -38.40 -20.94 20.51
N ILE A 30 -38.78 -22.19 20.24
CA ILE A 30 -37.98 -23.13 19.41
C ILE A 30 -38.50 -23.07 17.97
N CYS A 31 -37.71 -22.50 17.07
CA CYS A 31 -38.01 -22.36 15.66
C CYS A 31 -37.63 -23.63 14.90
N GLN A 32 -38.62 -24.43 14.51
CA GLN A 32 -38.41 -25.67 13.76
C GLN A 32 -38.35 -25.43 12.25
N ARG A 33 -37.77 -26.39 11.52
CA ARG A 33 -37.73 -26.32 10.06
C ARG A 33 -39.07 -26.63 9.43
N THR A 34 -39.42 -25.86 8.40
CA THR A 34 -40.52 -26.22 7.50
C THR A 34 -40.19 -27.54 6.79
N THR A 35 -41.22 -28.35 6.50
CA THR A 35 -41.09 -29.56 5.68
C THR A 35 -41.58 -29.36 4.26
N SER A 36 -42.29 -28.26 4.02
CA SER A 36 -42.90 -27.87 2.76
C SER A 36 -42.74 -26.37 2.54
N GLN A 37 -43.02 -25.93 1.31
CA GLN A 37 -43.03 -24.51 0.99
C GLN A 37 -44.23 -23.83 1.65
N ILE A 38 -43.98 -22.76 2.40
CA ILE A 38 -45.03 -21.87 2.94
C ILE A 38 -45.44 -20.86 1.87
N ILE A 39 -46.75 -20.69 1.64
CA ILE A 39 -47.29 -19.78 0.63
C ILE A 39 -47.80 -18.55 1.36
N ILE A 40 -47.10 -17.42 1.19
CA ILE A 40 -47.45 -16.19 1.90
C ILE A 40 -48.72 -15.56 1.31
N ASP A 41 -49.88 -15.92 1.85
CA ASP A 41 -51.20 -15.43 1.46
C ASP A 41 -52.05 -14.91 2.65
N GLY A 42 -51.54 -15.05 3.87
CA GLY A 42 -52.16 -14.53 5.10
C GLY A 42 -53.07 -15.55 5.78
N SER A 43 -53.35 -16.68 5.12
CA SER A 43 -53.99 -17.85 5.71
C SER A 43 -52.94 -18.68 6.47
N LEU A 44 -53.34 -19.33 7.56
CA LEU A 44 -52.46 -20.19 8.36
C LEU A 44 -52.89 -21.67 8.25
N ASP A 45 -53.34 -22.09 7.07
CA ASP A 45 -53.96 -23.39 6.83
C ASP A 45 -52.98 -24.49 6.37
N GLU A 46 -51.71 -24.15 6.12
CA GLU A 46 -50.68 -25.13 5.83
C GLU A 46 -50.43 -26.10 6.99
N ALA A 47 -50.10 -27.34 6.63
CA ALA A 47 -49.80 -28.40 7.60
C ALA A 47 -48.63 -28.03 8.53
N ASP A 48 -47.61 -27.35 8.00
CA ASP A 48 -46.46 -26.89 8.79
C ASP A 48 -46.88 -25.81 9.81
N TRP A 49 -47.76 -24.88 9.43
CA TRP A 49 -48.32 -23.92 10.40
C TRP A 49 -49.19 -24.62 11.45
N ALA A 50 -50.03 -25.57 11.05
CA ALA A 50 -50.85 -26.34 11.99
C ALA A 50 -49.99 -27.11 13.02
N ALA A 51 -48.81 -27.57 12.63
CA ALA A 51 -47.86 -28.28 13.49
C ALA A 51 -46.97 -27.36 14.35
N ALA A 52 -46.74 -26.12 13.92
CA ALA A 52 -45.95 -25.14 14.67
C ALA A 52 -46.65 -24.73 15.98
N GLN A 53 -45.86 -24.52 17.05
CA GLN A 53 -46.39 -24.11 18.34
C GLN A 53 -46.71 -22.61 18.36
N TRP A 54 -47.77 -22.21 19.05
CA TRP A 54 -48.00 -20.80 19.35
C TRP A 54 -47.05 -20.33 20.45
N THR A 55 -46.61 -19.08 20.39
CA THR A 55 -46.09 -18.37 21.56
C THR A 55 -47.14 -18.31 22.67
N GLU A 56 -46.73 -17.94 23.88
CA GLU A 56 -47.65 -17.38 24.86
C GLU A 56 -48.36 -16.14 24.31
N ASP A 57 -49.55 -15.86 24.84
CA ASP A 57 -50.30 -14.64 24.54
C ASP A 57 -49.51 -13.40 25.00
N PHE A 58 -49.63 -12.31 24.24
CA PHE A 58 -48.96 -11.06 24.58
C PHE A 58 -49.43 -10.53 25.93
N GLN A 59 -48.55 -9.79 26.58
CA GLN A 59 -48.75 -9.17 27.89
C GLN A 59 -48.47 -7.67 27.78
N ASP A 60 -48.87 -6.89 28.78
CA ASP A 60 -48.43 -5.51 28.89
C ASP A 60 -46.90 -5.42 28.90
N ILE A 61 -46.33 -4.47 28.15
CA ILE A 61 -44.88 -4.23 28.03
C ILE A 61 -44.17 -4.06 29.38
N GLN A 62 -44.88 -3.55 30.39
CA GLN A 62 -44.39 -3.38 31.75
C GLN A 62 -44.44 -4.65 32.60
N GLY A 63 -45.00 -5.73 32.06
CA GLY A 63 -45.00 -7.06 32.65
C GLY A 63 -46.30 -7.45 33.36
N PRO A 64 -46.35 -8.67 33.92
CA PRO A 64 -47.58 -9.33 34.40
C PRO A 64 -48.22 -8.69 35.65
N ALA A 65 -47.59 -7.65 36.21
CA ALA A 65 -48.17 -6.88 37.31
C ALA A 65 -49.30 -5.94 36.84
N LEU A 66 -49.32 -5.61 35.54
CA LEU A 66 -50.42 -4.88 34.91
C LEU A 66 -51.49 -5.83 34.37
N PRO A 67 -52.72 -5.34 34.12
CA PRO A 67 -53.78 -6.15 33.54
C PRO A 67 -53.33 -6.81 32.23
N ALA A 68 -53.80 -8.05 31.99
CA ALA A 68 -53.59 -8.71 30.71
C ALA A 68 -54.26 -7.91 29.58
N PRO A 69 -53.70 -7.94 28.36
CA PRO A 69 -54.29 -7.34 27.17
C PRO A 69 -55.77 -7.69 27.00
N THR A 70 -56.55 -6.69 26.56
CA THR A 70 -58.00 -6.87 26.36
C THR A 70 -58.29 -7.81 25.19
N PHE A 71 -57.40 -7.86 24.19
CA PHE A 71 -57.54 -8.71 23.01
C PHE A 71 -56.32 -9.62 22.86
N ARG A 72 -56.56 -10.88 22.50
CA ARG A 72 -55.48 -11.85 22.36
C ARG A 72 -54.60 -11.52 21.14
N THR A 73 -53.29 -11.64 21.32
CA THR A 73 -52.30 -11.60 20.24
C THR A 73 -51.26 -12.68 20.49
N ARG A 74 -50.91 -13.46 19.46
CA ARG A 74 -49.95 -14.58 19.55
C ARG A 74 -49.28 -14.86 18.19
N VAL A 75 -48.11 -15.51 18.21
CA VAL A 75 -47.24 -15.68 17.03
C VAL A 75 -46.80 -17.14 16.84
N LYS A 76 -46.54 -17.55 15.61
CA LYS A 76 -45.80 -18.77 15.22
C LYS A 76 -44.57 -18.39 14.42
N MET A 77 -43.50 -19.17 14.56
CA MET A 77 -42.27 -18.97 13.81
C MET A 77 -41.76 -20.30 13.25
N LEU A 78 -41.32 -20.27 11.99
CA LEU A 78 -40.68 -21.39 11.30
C LEU A 78 -39.49 -20.86 10.50
N TRP A 79 -38.62 -21.75 10.02
CA TRP A 79 -37.50 -21.31 9.18
C TRP A 79 -37.09 -22.36 8.14
N ASP A 80 -36.42 -21.89 7.10
CA ASP A 80 -35.63 -22.71 6.17
C ASP A 80 -34.33 -21.99 5.77
N ASP A 81 -33.62 -22.50 4.77
CA ASP A 81 -32.35 -21.93 4.33
C ASP A 81 -32.48 -20.52 3.72
N SER A 82 -33.70 -20.15 3.32
CA SER A 82 -34.02 -18.93 2.57
C SER A 82 -34.77 -17.90 3.41
N TYR A 83 -35.62 -18.31 4.34
CA TYR A 83 -36.53 -17.41 5.06
C TYR A 83 -36.66 -17.74 6.55
N LEU A 84 -36.84 -16.69 7.36
CA LEU A 84 -37.53 -16.76 8.64
C LEU A 84 -39.01 -16.47 8.37
N TYR A 85 -39.87 -17.41 8.74
CA TYR A 85 -41.32 -17.29 8.61
C TYR A 85 -41.93 -16.84 9.94
N VAL A 86 -42.84 -15.87 9.88
CA VAL A 86 -43.59 -15.37 11.04
C VAL A 86 -45.06 -15.31 10.67
N ALA A 87 -45.90 -15.86 11.56
CA ALA A 87 -47.35 -15.76 11.46
C ALA A 87 -47.93 -15.21 12.76
N ALA A 88 -48.78 -14.20 12.70
CA ALA A 88 -49.43 -13.59 13.86
C ALA A 88 -50.96 -13.67 13.75
N GLU A 89 -51.62 -13.91 14.88
CA GLU A 89 -53.08 -13.85 15.03
C GLU A 89 -53.43 -12.76 16.04
N LEU A 90 -54.27 -11.81 15.63
CA LEU A 90 -54.68 -10.66 16.44
C LEU A 90 -56.20 -10.60 16.51
N GLU A 91 -56.77 -10.72 17.71
CA GLU A 91 -58.18 -10.38 17.94
C GLU A 91 -58.33 -8.86 17.91
N GLU A 92 -59.25 -8.34 17.10
CA GLU A 92 -59.47 -6.90 16.95
C GLU A 92 -60.91 -6.63 16.53
N PRO A 93 -61.78 -6.18 17.46
CA PRO A 93 -63.17 -5.88 17.13
C PRO A 93 -63.36 -4.53 16.41
N ASP A 94 -62.36 -3.66 16.39
CA ASP A 94 -62.37 -2.38 15.68
C ASP A 94 -61.19 -2.31 14.68
N ILE A 95 -61.29 -3.05 13.58
CA ILE A 95 -60.20 -3.15 12.59
C ILE A 95 -60.04 -1.81 11.87
N TRP A 96 -59.00 -1.08 12.25
CA TRP A 96 -58.77 0.30 11.87
C TRP A 96 -57.35 0.50 11.32
N GLY A 97 -57.24 1.27 10.23
CA GLY A 97 -55.97 1.62 9.61
C GLY A 97 -56.14 2.78 8.61
N THR A 98 -55.32 3.80 8.71
CA THR A 98 -55.42 5.04 7.91
C THR A 98 -54.14 5.38 7.15
N ILE A 99 -53.00 4.85 7.59
CA ILE A 99 -51.69 5.15 7.02
C ILE A 99 -51.46 4.24 5.82
N THR A 100 -51.29 4.86 4.65
CA THR A 100 -51.12 4.18 3.35
C THR A 100 -49.74 4.39 2.74
N GLN A 101 -48.97 5.34 3.28
CA GLN A 101 -47.64 5.65 2.79
C GLN A 101 -46.63 4.69 3.45
N ARG A 102 -45.91 3.93 2.62
CA ARG A 102 -44.76 3.14 3.05
C ARG A 102 -43.69 4.05 3.67
N ASP A 103 -43.01 3.54 4.69
CA ASP A 103 -41.96 4.23 5.48
C ASP A 103 -42.47 5.46 6.24
N ALA A 104 -43.76 5.51 6.51
CA ALA A 104 -44.35 6.43 7.49
C ALA A 104 -44.35 5.77 8.88
N VAL A 105 -44.40 6.58 9.93
CA VAL A 105 -44.47 6.10 11.32
C VAL A 105 -45.81 5.38 11.56
N ILE A 106 -45.83 4.04 11.62
CA ILE A 106 -47.04 3.22 11.50
C ILE A 106 -47.82 3.13 12.82
N PHE A 107 -47.15 3.16 13.97
CA PHE A 107 -47.79 3.10 15.30
C PHE A 107 -48.83 4.20 15.59
N HIS A 108 -49.02 5.16 14.68
CA HIS A 108 -50.15 6.08 14.72
C HIS A 108 -51.49 5.44 14.31
N ASP A 109 -51.51 4.25 13.72
CA ASP A 109 -52.66 3.34 13.68
C ASP A 109 -52.52 2.25 14.77
N ASN A 110 -53.48 1.32 14.85
CA ASN A 110 -53.19 0.04 15.50
C ASN A 110 -52.32 -0.80 14.55
N ASP A 111 -51.24 -1.37 15.06
CA ASP A 111 -50.27 -2.08 14.25
C ASP A 111 -49.67 -3.31 14.94
N PHE A 112 -48.85 -4.02 14.18
CA PHE A 112 -48.05 -5.15 14.64
C PHE A 112 -46.59 -4.91 14.27
N GLU A 113 -45.70 -5.15 15.23
CA GLU A 113 -44.29 -4.84 15.10
C GLU A 113 -43.41 -6.07 15.39
N ILE A 114 -42.26 -6.15 14.73
CA ILE A 114 -41.29 -7.25 14.83
C ILE A 114 -39.89 -6.68 15.00
N PHE A 115 -39.18 -7.20 15.98
CA PHE A 115 -37.84 -6.73 16.36
C PHE A 115 -36.86 -7.89 16.39
N ILE A 116 -35.73 -7.76 15.68
CA ILE A 116 -34.76 -8.86 15.54
C ILE A 116 -33.34 -8.37 15.79
N ASP A 117 -32.68 -8.93 16.81
CA ASP A 117 -31.24 -8.80 17.07
C ASP A 117 -30.60 -10.21 16.95
N PRO A 118 -30.04 -10.56 15.76
CA PRO A 118 -29.47 -11.87 15.52
C PRO A 118 -28.19 -12.20 16.28
N THR A 119 -27.45 -11.19 16.73
CA THR A 119 -26.14 -11.37 17.40
C THR A 119 -26.25 -11.34 18.92
N GLY A 120 -27.36 -10.80 19.44
CA GLY A 120 -27.62 -10.59 20.86
C GLY A 120 -26.73 -9.53 21.50
N ASP A 121 -26.11 -8.68 20.70
CA ASP A 121 -25.16 -7.66 21.15
C ASP A 121 -25.81 -6.29 21.42
N THR A 122 -27.13 -6.18 21.20
CA THR A 122 -27.99 -4.99 21.34
C THR A 122 -27.84 -3.93 20.24
N HIS A 123 -27.03 -4.17 19.21
CA HIS A 123 -26.75 -3.22 18.14
C HIS A 123 -27.11 -3.80 16.77
N ASN A 124 -27.24 -2.91 15.78
CA ASN A 124 -27.60 -3.25 14.40
C ASN A 124 -28.81 -4.20 14.33
N TYR A 125 -29.91 -3.84 14.98
CA TYR A 125 -31.11 -4.67 15.00
C TYR A 125 -32.18 -4.13 14.06
N LEU A 126 -33.07 -5.01 13.66
CA LEU A 126 -34.15 -4.73 12.71
C LEU A 126 -35.43 -4.40 13.46
N GLU A 127 -36.22 -3.54 12.84
CA GLU A 127 -37.60 -3.27 13.22
C GLU A 127 -38.46 -3.28 11.94
N TYR A 128 -39.66 -3.83 12.08
CA TYR A 128 -40.68 -3.88 11.04
C TYR A 128 -42.02 -3.58 11.72
N GLU A 129 -42.76 -2.60 11.20
CA GLU A 129 -44.11 -2.25 11.62
C GLU A 129 -45.09 -2.46 10.45
N VAL A 130 -46.30 -2.93 10.75
CA VAL A 130 -47.37 -3.07 9.76
C VAL A 130 -48.75 -2.83 10.36
N ASN A 131 -49.57 -2.02 9.68
CA ASN A 131 -50.97 -1.84 10.05
C ASN A 131 -51.89 -2.81 9.30
N THR A 132 -53.18 -2.75 9.60
CA THR A 132 -54.23 -3.60 8.99
C THR A 132 -54.41 -3.42 7.48
N LEU A 133 -53.84 -2.36 6.88
CA LEU A 133 -53.81 -2.14 5.42
C LEU A 133 -52.66 -2.90 4.73
N GLY A 134 -51.71 -3.43 5.50
CA GLY A 134 -50.45 -3.98 4.97
C GLY A 134 -49.42 -2.90 4.64
N THR A 135 -49.59 -1.67 5.11
CA THR A 135 -48.60 -0.60 4.95
C THR A 135 -47.44 -0.85 5.90
N VAL A 136 -46.22 -0.85 5.36
CA VAL A 136 -45.00 -1.24 6.07
C VAL A 136 -44.12 -0.04 6.38
N TRP A 137 -43.47 -0.09 7.54
CA TRP A 137 -42.24 0.62 7.80
C TRP A 137 -41.21 -0.36 8.37
N ASP A 138 -40.17 -0.63 7.60
CA ASP A 138 -39.04 -1.46 7.97
C ASP A 138 -37.77 -0.63 8.00
N LEU A 139 -36.93 -0.92 9.00
CA LEU A 139 -35.81 -0.07 9.32
C LEU A 139 -34.75 -0.82 10.13
N MET A 140 -33.58 -0.20 10.25
CA MET A 140 -32.48 -0.70 11.08
C MET A 140 -32.06 0.37 12.09
N LEU A 141 -31.84 -0.05 13.33
CA LEU A 141 -31.19 0.76 14.37
C LEU A 141 -29.78 0.25 14.62
N THR A 142 -28.80 1.14 14.48
CA THR A 142 -27.39 0.83 14.79
C THR A 142 -27.15 0.60 16.27
N LYS A 143 -27.99 1.20 17.14
CA LYS A 143 -28.02 1.06 18.59
C LYS A 143 -29.33 1.62 19.16
N PRO A 144 -29.70 1.35 20.42
CA PRO A 144 -30.92 1.89 21.04
C PRO A 144 -31.01 3.43 21.05
N TYR A 145 -32.22 3.98 20.92
CA TYR A 145 -32.47 5.43 20.98
C TYR A 145 -31.95 6.06 22.28
N ARG A 146 -32.12 5.36 23.40
CA ARG A 146 -31.61 5.78 24.71
C ARG A 146 -30.08 6.02 24.69
N ASP A 147 -29.34 5.35 23.82
CA ASP A 147 -27.88 5.46 23.67
C ASP A 147 -27.47 6.38 22.51
N GLY A 148 -28.39 7.23 22.05
CA GLY A 148 -28.21 8.14 20.92
C GLY A 148 -28.24 7.43 19.57
N GLY A 149 -28.97 6.31 19.47
CA GLY A 149 -29.25 5.63 18.21
C GLY A 149 -30.02 6.53 17.25
N MET A 150 -29.72 6.40 15.96
CA MET A 150 -30.47 7.02 14.88
C MET A 150 -31.00 5.92 13.98
N VAL A 151 -32.23 6.11 13.51
CA VAL A 151 -32.87 5.21 12.55
C VAL A 151 -32.27 5.36 11.14
N VAL A 152 -32.07 4.25 10.45
CA VAL A 152 -31.72 4.21 9.03
C VAL A 152 -32.99 3.93 8.22
N ASN A 153 -33.78 4.98 7.95
CA ASN A 153 -35.10 4.88 7.30
C ASN A 153 -35.07 4.42 5.83
N ASN A 154 -33.92 4.54 5.14
CA ASN A 154 -33.82 4.14 3.72
C ASN A 154 -33.40 2.66 3.55
N TRP A 155 -33.30 1.91 4.64
CA TRP A 155 -32.99 0.50 4.61
C TRP A 155 -34.30 -0.29 4.54
N ASP A 156 -34.43 -1.19 3.57
CA ASP A 156 -35.62 -2.03 3.38
C ASP A 156 -35.27 -3.50 3.56
N ILE A 157 -36.23 -4.32 3.99
CA ILE A 157 -36.16 -5.77 3.93
C ILE A 157 -36.37 -6.22 2.48
N LYS A 158 -35.29 -6.19 1.68
CA LYS A 158 -35.34 -6.56 0.25
C LYS A 158 -35.77 -8.02 0.06
N GLY A 159 -36.90 -8.20 -0.63
CA GLY A 159 -37.47 -9.52 -0.90
C GLY A 159 -38.44 -10.01 0.16
N LEU A 160 -38.82 -9.15 1.11
CA LEU A 160 -39.91 -9.40 2.06
C LEU A 160 -41.18 -9.85 1.30
N LYS A 161 -41.80 -10.91 1.81
CA LYS A 161 -43.15 -11.30 1.41
C LYS A 161 -44.05 -11.22 2.63
N GLN A 162 -45.21 -10.62 2.47
CA GLN A 162 -46.22 -10.55 3.52
C GLN A 162 -47.62 -10.61 2.91
N ALA A 163 -48.58 -11.06 3.71
CA ALA A 163 -49.99 -10.99 3.40
C ALA A 163 -50.81 -10.89 4.69
N ILE A 164 -51.97 -10.24 4.58
CA ILE A 164 -52.92 -10.04 5.69
C ILE A 164 -54.28 -10.56 5.27
N VAL A 165 -54.93 -11.29 6.17
CA VAL A 165 -56.34 -11.68 6.04
C VAL A 165 -57.15 -11.04 7.17
N ILE A 166 -58.17 -10.28 6.79
CA ILE A 166 -59.11 -9.64 7.72
C ILE A 166 -60.32 -10.56 7.89
N ASN A 167 -60.64 -10.92 9.14
CA ASN A 167 -61.86 -11.61 9.53
C ASN A 167 -62.87 -10.58 10.08
N GLY A 168 -63.46 -9.82 9.15
CA GLY A 168 -64.27 -8.65 9.46
C GLY A 168 -64.34 -7.65 8.30
N THR A 169 -64.57 -6.37 8.60
CA THR A 169 -64.58 -5.27 7.62
C THR A 169 -63.67 -4.10 8.04
N LEU A 170 -62.65 -3.84 7.23
CA LEU A 170 -61.68 -2.77 7.48
C LEU A 170 -62.33 -1.38 7.50
N ASN A 171 -62.03 -0.59 8.54
CA ASN A 171 -62.46 0.79 8.72
C ASN A 171 -63.99 0.99 8.75
N ASN A 172 -64.74 0.01 9.25
CA ASN A 172 -66.19 0.09 9.38
C ASN A 172 -66.64 0.24 10.85
N PRO A 173 -66.88 1.45 11.35
CA PRO A 173 -67.36 1.64 12.73
C PRO A 173 -68.80 1.16 12.96
N GLY A 174 -69.49 0.64 11.94
CA GLY A 174 -70.88 0.18 12.01
C GLY A 174 -71.05 -1.25 12.52
N ASP A 175 -69.99 -2.05 12.56
CA ASP A 175 -70.00 -3.42 13.04
C ASP A 175 -68.88 -3.69 14.06
N ARG A 176 -68.67 -4.97 14.35
CA ARG A 176 -67.66 -5.49 15.26
C ARG A 176 -67.07 -6.72 14.62
N ASP A 177 -65.76 -6.72 14.47
CA ASP A 177 -65.02 -7.76 13.76
C ASP A 177 -64.44 -8.82 14.71
N GLU A 178 -63.84 -9.87 14.15
CA GLU A 178 -63.17 -10.90 14.94
C GLU A 178 -61.67 -10.61 15.07
N GLY A 179 -61.01 -10.21 13.98
CA GLY A 179 -59.58 -9.90 13.99
C GLY A 179 -58.92 -10.06 12.64
N TRP A 180 -57.60 -10.21 12.63
CA TRP A 180 -56.81 -10.38 11.43
C TRP A 180 -55.58 -11.25 11.67
N THR A 181 -55.07 -11.84 10.59
CA THR A 181 -53.83 -12.59 10.57
C THR A 181 -52.79 -11.89 9.70
N LEU A 182 -51.53 -11.97 10.12
CA LEU A 182 -50.36 -11.58 9.34
C LEU A 182 -49.55 -12.84 9.06
N GLU A 183 -49.14 -13.03 7.82
CA GLU A 183 -48.19 -14.07 7.44
C GLU A 183 -47.04 -13.44 6.65
N MET A 184 -45.81 -13.85 6.95
CA MET A 184 -44.62 -13.19 6.43
C MET A 184 -43.44 -14.14 6.26
N ALA A 185 -42.65 -13.91 5.21
CA ALA A 185 -41.35 -14.54 4.98
C ALA A 185 -40.26 -13.47 4.87
N ILE A 186 -39.40 -13.40 5.89
CA ILE A 186 -38.24 -12.49 5.95
C ILE A 186 -37.03 -13.21 5.33
N PRO A 187 -36.43 -12.70 4.25
CA PRO A 187 -35.27 -13.34 3.63
C PRO A 187 -34.06 -13.41 4.58
N MET A 188 -33.51 -14.62 4.74
CA MET A 188 -32.28 -14.84 5.48
C MET A 188 -31.09 -14.05 4.90
N SER A 189 -31.11 -13.74 3.60
CA SER A 189 -30.09 -12.90 2.95
C SER A 189 -30.05 -11.48 3.51
N VAL A 190 -31.20 -10.90 3.85
CA VAL A 190 -31.29 -9.56 4.45
C VAL A 190 -30.87 -9.60 5.91
N ILE A 191 -31.29 -10.64 6.65
CA ILE A 191 -30.89 -10.77 8.05
C ILE A 191 -29.36 -10.89 8.19
N LYS A 192 -28.64 -11.41 7.18
CA LYS A 192 -27.15 -11.40 7.15
C LYS A 192 -26.53 -10.01 7.09
N GLU A 193 -27.26 -8.99 6.63
CA GLU A 193 -26.74 -7.60 6.62
C GLU A 193 -26.53 -7.07 8.04
N VAL A 194 -27.33 -7.56 8.99
CA VAL A 194 -27.20 -7.28 10.42
C VAL A 194 -26.55 -8.42 11.22
N ASN A 195 -26.62 -9.65 10.72
CA ASN A 195 -26.01 -10.83 11.32
C ASN A 195 -24.63 -11.13 10.70
N ARG A 196 -23.56 -10.71 11.39
CA ARG A 196 -22.16 -11.00 11.00
C ARG A 196 -21.74 -12.47 11.23
N ARG A 197 -22.62 -13.28 11.79
CA ARG A 197 -22.39 -14.70 12.09
C ARG A 197 -23.18 -15.52 11.05
N HIS A 198 -22.67 -16.70 10.74
CA HIS A 198 -23.15 -17.62 9.71
C HIS A 198 -24.69 -17.79 9.65
N GLN A 199 -25.19 -18.44 8.59
CA GLN A 199 -26.57 -18.94 8.57
C GLN A 199 -26.91 -19.70 9.87
N PRO A 200 -28.14 -19.55 10.41
CA PRO A 200 -28.57 -20.26 11.61
C PRO A 200 -28.37 -21.77 11.48
N LYS A 201 -28.01 -22.41 12.59
CA LYS A 201 -27.87 -23.86 12.76
C LYS A 201 -28.57 -24.31 14.03
N GLU A 202 -28.71 -25.63 14.19
CA GLU A 202 -29.19 -26.24 15.44
C GLU A 202 -28.54 -25.60 16.68
N GLY A 203 -29.38 -25.05 17.56
CA GLY A 203 -28.98 -24.45 18.83
C GLY A 203 -28.55 -22.99 18.74
N ASP A 204 -28.46 -22.37 17.56
CA ASP A 204 -28.23 -20.94 17.45
C ASP A 204 -29.37 -20.14 18.10
N LEU A 205 -29.04 -18.98 18.64
CA LEU A 205 -29.95 -18.13 19.39
C LEU A 205 -29.95 -16.72 18.85
N TRP A 206 -31.14 -16.23 18.51
CA TRP A 206 -31.40 -14.81 18.24
C TRP A 206 -32.22 -14.19 19.36
N ARG A 207 -32.16 -12.86 19.43
CA ARG A 207 -33.10 -12.06 20.22
C ARG A 207 -34.21 -11.63 19.28
N ILE A 208 -35.46 -11.97 19.61
CA ILE A 208 -36.62 -11.55 18.84
C ILE A 208 -37.74 -11.11 19.77
N ASN A 209 -38.51 -10.11 19.38
CA ASN A 209 -39.73 -9.79 20.08
C ASN A 209 -40.75 -9.18 19.14
N PHE A 210 -41.97 -9.09 19.66
CA PHE A 210 -43.12 -8.64 18.93
C PHE A 210 -43.88 -7.62 19.78
N SER A 211 -44.46 -6.62 19.13
CA SER A 211 -45.32 -5.62 19.78
C SER A 211 -46.63 -5.47 19.01
N ARG A 212 -47.66 -5.09 19.73
CA ARG A 212 -48.92 -4.55 19.20
C ARG A 212 -49.14 -3.22 19.88
N VAL A 213 -49.20 -2.15 19.09
CA VAL A 213 -49.66 -0.86 19.57
C VAL A 213 -51.17 -0.80 19.43
N GLN A 214 -51.85 -0.60 20.56
CA GLN A 214 -53.30 -0.55 20.62
C GLN A 214 -53.76 0.85 21.08
N TRP A 215 -54.38 1.59 20.16
CA TRP A 215 -55.12 2.79 20.49
C TRP A 215 -56.56 2.46 20.84
N HIS A 216 -57.10 3.17 21.84
CA HIS A 216 -58.52 3.17 22.09
C HIS A 216 -59.23 4.11 21.11
N THR A 217 -60.22 3.61 20.39
CA THR A 217 -61.01 4.40 19.45
C THR A 217 -62.43 4.65 19.99
N GLU A 218 -63.02 5.78 19.57
CA GLU A 218 -64.42 6.12 19.71
C GLU A 218 -65.00 6.47 18.35
N ILE A 219 -66.31 6.28 18.18
CA ILE A 219 -66.99 6.60 16.93
C ILE A 219 -67.49 8.04 17.01
N ARG A 220 -67.02 8.91 16.09
CA ARG A 220 -67.55 10.26 15.89
C ARG A 220 -67.78 10.49 14.40
N ASP A 221 -68.92 11.08 14.06
CA ASP A 221 -69.33 11.35 12.68
C ASP A 221 -69.21 10.14 11.72
N GLY A 222 -69.44 8.93 12.25
CA GLY A 222 -69.35 7.68 11.48
C GLY A 222 -67.91 7.24 11.14
N GLN A 223 -66.91 7.73 11.88
CA GLN A 223 -65.49 7.37 11.72
C GLN A 223 -64.85 7.01 13.06
N TYR A 224 -63.79 6.22 13.01
CA TYR A 224 -62.94 5.95 14.17
C TYR A 224 -62.08 7.18 14.50
N HIS A 225 -62.09 7.58 15.76
CA HIS A 225 -61.20 8.61 16.31
C HIS A 225 -60.53 8.09 17.57
N LYS A 226 -59.24 8.36 17.75
CA LYS A 226 -58.54 8.06 19.01
C LYS A 226 -59.21 8.78 20.19
N LYS A 227 -59.48 8.04 21.26
CA LYS A 227 -60.09 8.57 22.48
C LYS A 227 -59.21 9.63 23.12
N LYS A 228 -59.87 10.63 23.70
CA LYS A 228 -59.26 11.69 24.49
C LYS A 228 -59.73 11.62 25.94
N ASP A 229 -58.89 12.08 26.85
CA ASP A 229 -59.25 12.33 28.24
C ASP A 229 -60.17 13.57 28.37
N ASP A 230 -60.65 13.83 29.59
CA ASP A 230 -61.52 14.97 29.91
C ASP A 230 -60.87 16.33 29.63
N GLN A 231 -59.55 16.38 29.42
CA GLN A 231 -58.78 17.59 29.11
C GLN A 231 -58.51 17.73 27.60
N GLY A 232 -59.03 16.81 26.78
CA GLY A 232 -58.87 16.81 25.33
C GLY A 232 -57.51 16.28 24.85
N LYS A 233 -56.70 15.69 25.73
CA LYS A 233 -55.44 15.03 25.38
C LYS A 233 -55.74 13.59 24.95
N LEU A 234 -55.05 13.08 23.93
CA LEU A 234 -55.17 11.66 23.55
C LEU A 234 -54.82 10.77 24.75
N LEU A 235 -55.65 9.73 24.97
CA LEU A 235 -55.25 8.64 25.85
C LEU A 235 -53.97 8.00 25.30
N PRO A 236 -53.03 7.56 26.15
CA PRO A 236 -51.86 6.84 25.69
C PRO A 236 -52.28 5.53 25.02
N GLU A 237 -51.48 5.09 24.06
CA GLU A 237 -51.54 3.76 23.50
C GLU A 237 -51.15 2.68 24.53
N GLU A 238 -51.76 1.50 24.39
CA GLU A 238 -51.31 0.32 25.11
C GLU A 238 -50.29 -0.42 24.24
N ASN A 239 -49.19 -0.86 24.84
CA ASN A 239 -48.15 -1.62 24.15
C ASN A 239 -48.17 -3.04 24.71
N TRP A 240 -48.59 -3.99 23.88
CA TRP A 240 -48.67 -5.40 24.25
C TRP A 240 -47.58 -6.18 23.52
N VAL A 241 -46.80 -6.98 24.23
CA VAL A 241 -45.60 -7.64 23.71
C VAL A 241 -45.56 -9.12 24.08
N TRP A 242 -44.84 -9.92 23.32
CA TRP A 242 -44.60 -11.33 23.69
C TRP A 242 -43.72 -11.41 24.95
N SER A 243 -42.50 -10.87 24.91
CA SER A 243 -41.57 -10.85 26.06
C SER A 243 -41.50 -9.47 26.71
N PRO A 244 -42.02 -9.25 27.93
CA PRO A 244 -42.07 -7.93 28.58
C PRO A 244 -40.69 -7.32 28.88
N GLN A 245 -40.58 -5.98 28.82
CA GLN A 245 -39.34 -5.25 29.15
C GLN A 245 -39.39 -4.53 30.51
N GLY A 246 -40.57 -4.44 31.12
CA GLY A 246 -40.76 -3.80 32.43
C GLY A 246 -40.91 -2.27 32.38
N VAL A 247 -40.78 -1.66 31.20
CA VAL A 247 -40.94 -0.24 30.91
C VAL A 247 -41.52 -0.07 29.50
N ILE A 248 -42.25 1.01 29.24
CA ILE A 248 -42.77 1.33 27.90
C ILE A 248 -41.62 1.84 27.01
N ASP A 249 -40.82 0.92 26.50
CA ASP A 249 -39.66 1.16 25.63
C ASP A 249 -39.30 -0.16 24.94
N MET A 250 -39.68 -0.30 23.67
CA MET A 250 -39.45 -1.54 22.92
C MET A 250 -37.99 -1.70 22.47
N HIS A 251 -37.23 -0.60 22.43
CA HIS A 251 -35.83 -0.54 21.99
C HIS A 251 -34.85 -0.98 23.07
N ARG A 252 -35.17 -2.11 23.72
CA ARG A 252 -34.35 -2.80 24.71
C ARG A 252 -34.07 -4.24 24.28
N PRO A 253 -33.21 -4.48 23.27
CA PRO A 253 -32.94 -5.82 22.73
C PRO A 253 -32.52 -6.85 23.80
N GLU A 254 -31.89 -6.38 24.86
CA GLU A 254 -31.52 -7.20 26.00
C GLU A 254 -32.70 -7.76 26.82
N PHE A 255 -33.95 -7.38 26.56
CA PHE A 255 -35.16 -7.94 27.21
C PHE A 255 -36.07 -8.74 26.25
N TRP A 256 -35.80 -8.70 24.96
CA TRP A 256 -36.52 -9.48 23.95
C TRP A 256 -36.49 -10.99 24.23
N GLY A 257 -37.38 -11.76 23.61
CA GLY A 257 -37.35 -13.21 23.77
C GLY A 257 -36.16 -13.84 23.05
N PHE A 258 -35.93 -15.12 23.32
CA PHE A 258 -34.95 -15.95 22.61
C PHE A 258 -35.61 -16.77 21.52
N LEU A 259 -35.10 -16.70 20.30
CA LEU A 259 -35.43 -17.60 19.21
C LEU A 259 -34.33 -18.66 19.08
N SER A 260 -34.66 -19.92 19.35
CA SER A 260 -33.71 -21.03 19.22
C SER A 260 -33.98 -21.83 17.97
N PHE A 261 -33.00 -21.89 17.07
CA PHE A 261 -33.14 -22.61 15.81
C PHE A 261 -32.96 -24.11 16.02
N SER A 262 -33.91 -24.90 15.52
CA SER A 262 -33.77 -26.36 15.43
C SER A 262 -33.86 -26.82 13.98
N GLU A 263 -32.94 -27.69 13.59
CA GLU A 263 -32.93 -28.43 12.33
C GLU A 263 -34.00 -29.54 12.29
N THR A 264 -34.65 -29.80 13.43
CA THR A 264 -35.76 -30.74 13.51
C THR A 264 -36.96 -30.21 12.73
N ALA A 265 -37.50 -31.06 11.85
CA ALA A 265 -38.74 -30.78 11.11
C ALA A 265 -39.90 -30.46 12.05
N VAL A 266 -40.73 -29.48 11.68
CA VAL A 266 -41.90 -29.06 12.45
C VAL A 266 -42.82 -30.23 12.78
N GLY A 267 -43.34 -30.25 14.01
CA GLY A 267 -44.21 -31.33 14.52
C GLY A 267 -43.48 -32.56 15.06
N GLN A 268 -42.15 -32.65 14.88
CA GLN A 268 -41.33 -33.66 15.56
C GLN A 268 -40.85 -33.17 16.94
N PRO A 269 -40.60 -34.06 17.91
CA PRO A 269 -40.07 -33.67 19.22
C PRO A 269 -38.68 -33.02 19.13
N THR A 270 -38.50 -31.87 19.79
CA THR A 270 -37.20 -31.17 19.90
C THR A 270 -36.58 -31.35 21.28
N ASN A 271 -35.30 -30.99 21.39
CA ASN A 271 -34.70 -30.75 22.69
C ASN A 271 -35.37 -29.53 23.36
N PRO A 272 -35.53 -29.51 24.69
CA PRO A 272 -36.03 -28.33 25.38
C PRO A 272 -35.04 -27.17 25.25
N PHE A 273 -35.56 -25.93 25.25
CA PHE A 273 -34.71 -24.74 25.29
C PHE A 273 -33.84 -24.74 26.54
N VAL A 274 -32.55 -24.46 26.35
CA VAL A 274 -31.58 -24.32 27.43
C VAL A 274 -30.99 -22.93 27.36
N MET A 275 -31.19 -22.14 28.42
CA MET A 275 -30.57 -20.83 28.54
C MET A 275 -29.04 -20.97 28.52
N PRO A 276 -28.33 -20.28 27.62
CA PRO A 276 -26.88 -20.33 27.58
C PRO A 276 -26.25 -19.85 28.90
N ALA A 277 -25.15 -20.49 29.29
CA ALA A 277 -24.46 -20.15 30.52
C ALA A 277 -23.95 -18.69 30.54
N ASP A 278 -23.60 -18.14 29.39
CA ASP A 278 -23.11 -16.77 29.21
C ASP A 278 -24.20 -15.70 29.34
N GLU A 279 -25.49 -16.00 29.14
CA GLU A 279 -26.57 -15.00 29.22
C GLU A 279 -26.69 -14.39 30.63
N SER A 280 -26.55 -15.21 31.66
CA SER A 280 -26.51 -14.74 33.05
C SER A 280 -25.37 -13.74 33.29
N LEU A 281 -24.25 -13.91 32.59
CA LEU A 281 -23.08 -13.05 32.67
C LEU A 281 -23.24 -11.77 31.83
N LYS A 282 -23.83 -11.86 30.64
CA LYS A 282 -24.24 -10.68 29.86
C LYS A 282 -25.21 -9.82 30.67
N TRP A 283 -26.13 -10.45 31.41
CA TRP A 283 -27.03 -9.75 32.31
C TRP A 283 -26.29 -9.03 33.44
N ALA A 284 -25.31 -9.68 34.08
CA ALA A 284 -24.46 -9.03 35.08
C ALA A 284 -23.73 -7.80 34.51
N LEU A 285 -23.21 -7.88 33.29
CA LEU A 285 -22.61 -6.74 32.58
C LEU A 285 -23.64 -5.64 32.29
N ARG A 286 -24.85 -5.99 31.86
CA ARG A 286 -25.94 -5.03 31.61
C ARG A 286 -26.35 -4.29 32.89
N ASN A 287 -26.28 -4.94 34.07
CA ASN A 287 -26.48 -4.27 35.35
C ASN A 287 -25.41 -3.20 35.62
N ILE A 288 -24.13 -3.47 35.30
CA ILE A 288 -23.08 -2.45 35.34
C ILE A 288 -23.44 -1.29 34.40
N TYR A 289 -23.87 -1.60 33.17
CA TYR A 289 -24.26 -0.57 32.20
C TYR A 289 -25.39 0.33 32.69
N TYR A 290 -26.46 -0.25 33.24
CA TYR A 290 -27.60 0.51 33.76
C TYR A 290 -27.24 1.38 34.95
N ARG A 291 -26.44 0.85 35.89
CA ARG A 291 -25.98 1.62 37.04
C ARG A 291 -25.03 2.74 36.63
N GLN A 292 -24.13 2.49 35.68
CA GLN A 292 -23.28 3.52 35.09
C GLN A 292 -24.09 4.62 34.40
N ARG A 293 -25.11 4.26 33.62
CA ARG A 293 -25.99 5.21 32.95
C ARG A 293 -26.72 6.10 33.96
N ASN A 294 -27.30 5.52 35.00
CA ASN A 294 -27.96 6.25 36.08
C ASN A 294 -26.99 7.21 36.79
N PHE A 295 -25.77 6.75 37.06
CA PHE A 295 -24.73 7.57 37.68
C PHE A 295 -24.29 8.72 36.76
N MET A 296 -24.02 8.44 35.48
CA MET A 296 -23.63 9.45 34.49
C MET A 296 -24.70 10.52 34.28
N ALA A 297 -25.98 10.16 34.32
CA ALA A 297 -27.09 11.10 34.17
C ALA A 297 -26.99 12.26 35.18
N ILE A 298 -26.51 11.97 36.39
CA ILE A 298 -26.35 12.92 37.49
C ILE A 298 -24.94 13.54 37.50
N HIS A 299 -23.90 12.73 37.42
CA HIS A 299 -22.52 13.14 37.71
C HIS A 299 -21.69 13.53 36.48
N LYS A 300 -22.18 13.26 35.26
CA LYS A 300 -21.51 13.57 33.97
C LYS A 300 -20.10 12.98 33.80
N ARG A 301 -19.78 11.91 34.56
CA ARG A 301 -18.57 11.08 34.47
C ARG A 301 -18.90 9.60 34.73
N PRO A 302 -18.07 8.63 34.29
CA PRO A 302 -18.21 7.24 34.70
C PRO A 302 -17.97 7.09 36.21
N ALA A 303 -18.71 6.20 36.86
CA ALA A 303 -18.44 5.75 38.23
C ALA A 303 -17.30 4.71 38.26
N THR A 304 -16.68 4.48 39.42
CA THR A 304 -15.91 3.25 39.69
C THR A 304 -16.86 2.07 39.97
N LEU A 305 -16.37 0.82 39.93
CA LEU A 305 -17.21 -0.34 40.27
C LEU A 305 -17.74 -0.28 41.71
N GLU A 306 -16.97 0.30 42.64
CA GLU A 306 -17.38 0.52 44.04
C GLU A 306 -18.50 1.57 44.16
N GLU A 307 -18.44 2.67 43.40
CA GLU A 307 -19.46 3.72 43.42
C GLU A 307 -20.84 3.25 42.93
N ILE A 308 -20.89 2.14 42.20
CA ILE A 308 -22.12 1.49 41.75
C ILE A 308 -22.37 0.14 42.42
N GLU A 309 -21.62 -0.22 43.46
CA GLU A 309 -21.75 -1.47 44.22
C GLU A 309 -21.68 -2.73 43.33
N MET A 310 -20.76 -2.74 42.37
CA MET A 310 -20.54 -3.84 41.42
C MET A 310 -19.11 -4.36 41.45
N GLU A 311 -18.34 -4.14 42.52
CA GLU A 311 -16.97 -4.68 42.64
C GLU A 311 -16.93 -6.21 42.79
N ARG A 312 -18.06 -6.82 43.17
CA ARG A 312 -18.25 -8.27 43.28
C ARG A 312 -19.68 -8.64 42.92
N ILE A 313 -19.85 -9.64 42.05
CA ILE A 313 -21.16 -10.08 41.55
C ILE A 313 -21.34 -11.56 41.87
N GLN A 314 -22.39 -11.90 42.61
CA GLN A 314 -22.72 -13.29 42.91
C GLN A 314 -23.61 -13.86 41.80
N LEU A 315 -23.12 -14.84 41.04
CA LEU A 315 -23.85 -15.46 39.93
C LEU A 315 -23.78 -16.99 40.03
N ALA A 316 -24.94 -17.66 40.06
CA ALA A 316 -25.05 -19.13 40.11
C ALA A 316 -24.17 -19.79 41.20
N GLY A 317 -24.13 -19.20 42.40
CA GLY A 317 -23.33 -19.72 43.53
C GLY A 317 -21.84 -19.37 43.48
N ARG A 318 -21.36 -18.63 42.46
CA ARG A 318 -19.96 -18.21 42.31
C ARG A 318 -19.83 -16.70 42.44
N MET A 319 -18.73 -16.26 43.04
CA MET A 319 -18.36 -14.85 43.11
C MET A 319 -17.55 -14.47 41.86
N LEU A 320 -18.03 -13.49 41.10
CA LEU A 320 -17.37 -12.91 39.94
C LEU A 320 -16.78 -11.55 40.32
N VAL A 321 -15.61 -11.25 39.78
CA VAL A 321 -14.94 -9.95 39.96
C VAL A 321 -14.89 -9.27 38.59
N PRO A 322 -15.75 -8.27 38.32
CA PRO A 322 -15.67 -7.51 37.09
C PRO A 322 -14.43 -6.61 37.08
N GLU A 323 -13.96 -6.29 35.88
CA GLU A 323 -12.95 -5.28 35.64
C GLU A 323 -13.54 -4.15 34.80
N MET A 324 -13.08 -2.93 35.02
CA MET A 324 -13.56 -1.79 34.25
C MET A 324 -12.45 -0.77 34.02
N VAL A 325 -12.36 -0.29 32.79
CA VAL A 325 -11.44 0.77 32.38
C VAL A 325 -12.27 1.93 31.84
N SER A 326 -11.93 3.14 32.26
CA SER A 326 -12.61 4.37 31.87
C SER A 326 -11.61 5.33 31.21
N MET A 327 -12.01 5.98 30.12
CA MET A 327 -11.23 7.01 29.42
C MET A 327 -12.15 8.17 29.04
N GLY A 328 -11.98 9.32 29.71
CA GLY A 328 -12.90 10.45 29.56
C GLY A 328 -14.31 10.08 30.04
N GLN A 329 -15.31 10.19 29.15
CA GLN A 329 -16.71 9.80 29.43
C GLN A 329 -17.06 8.37 28.99
N GLN A 330 -16.11 7.63 28.40
CA GLN A 330 -16.32 6.26 27.95
C GLN A 330 -15.82 5.25 28.98
N TYR A 331 -16.43 4.07 29.01
CA TYR A 331 -15.95 2.93 29.79
C TYR A 331 -16.19 1.61 29.05
N VAL A 332 -15.37 0.63 29.39
CA VAL A 332 -15.61 -0.79 29.08
C VAL A 332 -15.51 -1.57 30.38
N ALA A 333 -16.56 -2.32 30.71
CA ALA A 333 -16.55 -3.28 31.80
C ALA A 333 -16.47 -4.70 31.23
N ARG A 334 -15.83 -5.63 31.94
CA ARG A 334 -15.65 -7.02 31.51
C ARG A 334 -15.73 -8.01 32.66
N ILE A 335 -16.24 -9.20 32.37
CA ILE A 335 -16.33 -10.33 33.30
C ILE A 335 -15.87 -11.60 32.56
N GLN A 336 -15.04 -12.41 33.20
CA GLN A 336 -14.61 -13.69 32.66
C GLN A 336 -15.69 -14.77 32.90
N LEU A 337 -16.02 -15.54 31.87
CA LEU A 337 -16.92 -16.68 31.99
C LEU A 337 -16.25 -17.79 32.83
N PRO A 338 -16.82 -18.17 33.99
CA PRO A 338 -16.16 -19.05 34.95
C PRO A 338 -15.72 -20.40 34.36
N GLY A 339 -14.46 -20.75 34.58
CA GLY A 339 -13.88 -22.00 34.05
C GLY A 339 -13.47 -21.94 32.58
N THR A 340 -13.58 -20.78 31.92
CA THR A 340 -13.16 -20.56 30.53
C THR A 340 -12.18 -19.40 30.44
N LYS A 341 -11.52 -19.22 29.28
CA LYS A 341 -10.70 -18.03 28.97
C LYS A 341 -11.50 -16.92 28.26
N THR A 342 -12.82 -17.09 28.17
CA THR A 342 -13.71 -16.17 27.48
C THR A 342 -14.02 -14.99 28.36
N TRP A 343 -13.73 -13.80 27.86
CA TRP A 343 -14.13 -12.55 28.50
C TRP A 343 -15.33 -11.97 27.77
N TRP A 344 -16.39 -11.67 28.51
CA TRP A 344 -17.47 -10.85 27.99
C TRP A 344 -17.24 -9.40 28.41
N HIS A 345 -17.56 -8.49 27.51
CA HIS A 345 -17.36 -7.07 27.69
C HIS A 345 -18.68 -6.34 27.43
N ILE A 346 -18.83 -5.17 28.05
CA ILE A 346 -19.89 -4.21 27.75
C ILE A 346 -19.32 -2.80 27.69
N ARG A 347 -19.77 -2.02 26.72
CA ARG A 347 -19.39 -0.61 26.56
C ARG A 347 -20.47 0.32 27.12
N ASN A 348 -20.14 1.61 27.24
CA ASN A 348 -21.04 2.66 27.70
C ASN A 348 -22.32 2.90 26.87
N ASP A 349 -22.47 2.27 25.70
CA ASP A 349 -23.68 2.29 24.86
C ASP A 349 -24.44 0.94 24.88
N GLY A 350 -24.08 0.02 25.78
CA GLY A 350 -24.78 -1.25 25.96
C GLY A 350 -24.31 -2.37 25.04
N PHE A 351 -23.37 -2.11 24.12
CA PHE A 351 -22.82 -3.14 23.22
C PHE A 351 -22.13 -4.25 24.00
N VAL A 352 -22.56 -5.51 23.83
CA VAL A 352 -22.02 -6.68 24.54
C VAL A 352 -21.33 -7.63 23.57
N TRP A 353 -20.08 -8.03 23.86
CA TRP A 353 -19.36 -8.99 23.03
C TRP A 353 -18.48 -9.93 23.85
N ALA A 354 -18.24 -11.12 23.30
CA ALA A 354 -17.25 -12.06 23.82
C ALA A 354 -15.93 -11.89 23.07
N CYS A 355 -14.84 -11.79 23.82
CA CYS A 355 -13.54 -12.20 23.32
C CYS A 355 -13.27 -13.60 23.87
N ASN A 356 -13.37 -14.59 22.99
CA ASN A 356 -12.62 -15.81 23.23
C ASN A 356 -11.15 -15.42 23.04
N ASN A 357 -10.34 -15.56 24.09
CA ASN A 357 -8.90 -15.78 23.91
C ASN A 357 -8.66 -17.14 23.21
N SER A 358 -9.38 -17.45 22.12
CA SER A 358 -9.17 -18.62 21.26
C SER A 358 -7.88 -18.43 20.47
N ARG A 359 -7.55 -17.19 20.09
CA ARG A 359 -6.19 -16.80 19.69
C ARG A 359 -5.44 -16.27 20.91
N GLN A 360 -5.14 -17.15 21.87
CA GLN A 360 -4.19 -16.80 22.93
C GLN A 360 -2.85 -16.43 22.28
N HIS A 361 -2.44 -17.24 21.31
CA HIS A 361 -1.29 -17.03 20.44
C HIS A 361 -1.70 -16.24 19.20
N LEU A 362 -0.82 -15.37 18.70
CA LEU A 362 -0.88 -14.79 17.36
C LEU A 362 -0.66 -15.88 16.30
N ILE A 363 0.37 -16.71 16.51
CA ILE A 363 0.76 -17.80 15.60
C ILE A 363 0.04 -19.07 16.06
N GLN A 364 -0.93 -19.54 15.27
CA GLN A 364 -1.77 -20.67 15.68
C GLN A 364 -1.00 -21.99 15.57
N ASP A 365 -0.29 -22.18 14.45
CA ASP A 365 0.54 -23.37 14.21
C ASP A 365 1.66 -23.49 15.27
N PRO A 366 1.63 -24.54 16.12
CA PRO A 366 2.64 -24.77 17.14
C PRO A 366 4.07 -24.97 16.59
N GLU A 367 4.22 -25.62 15.44
CA GLU A 367 5.54 -25.84 14.84
C GLU A 367 6.11 -24.55 14.28
N LYS A 368 5.27 -23.73 13.62
CA LYS A 368 5.66 -22.39 13.18
C LYS A 368 6.02 -21.50 14.36
N ARG A 369 5.21 -21.47 15.42
CA ARG A 369 5.49 -20.71 16.64
C ARG A 369 6.82 -21.13 17.27
N LYS A 370 7.08 -22.43 17.34
CA LYS A 370 8.36 -22.98 17.81
C LYS A 370 9.53 -22.54 16.93
N ALA A 371 9.40 -22.63 15.60
CA ALA A 371 10.45 -22.21 14.67
C ALA A 371 10.78 -20.72 14.77
N VAL A 372 9.76 -19.87 14.92
CA VAL A 372 9.93 -18.42 15.16
C VAL A 372 10.65 -18.18 16.47
N LEU A 373 10.25 -18.85 17.55
CA LEU A 373 10.88 -18.71 18.86
C LEU A 373 12.34 -19.18 18.85
N GLU A 374 12.64 -20.32 18.24
CA GLU A 374 14.01 -20.83 18.09
C GLU A 374 14.89 -19.86 17.31
N ARG A 375 14.36 -19.29 16.21
CA ARG A 375 15.09 -18.26 15.43
C ARG A 375 15.31 -16.99 16.24
N TYR A 376 14.29 -16.52 16.95
CA TYR A 376 14.36 -15.34 17.81
C TYR A 376 15.43 -15.52 18.90
N GLU A 377 15.42 -16.63 19.64
CA GLU A 377 16.41 -16.89 20.69
C GLU A 377 17.83 -17.02 20.13
N ALA A 378 17.99 -17.68 18.98
CA ALA A 378 19.29 -17.74 18.30
C ALA A 378 19.79 -16.34 17.92
N ARG A 379 18.91 -15.48 17.38
CA ARG A 379 19.28 -14.12 16.97
C ARG A 379 19.53 -13.21 18.16
N LYS A 380 18.76 -13.36 19.24
CA LYS A 380 18.96 -12.68 20.52
C LYS A 380 20.34 -12.96 21.10
N ALA A 381 20.73 -14.24 21.17
CA ALA A 381 22.04 -14.65 21.66
C ALA A 381 23.19 -14.15 20.76
N GLN A 382 22.99 -14.13 19.44
CA GLN A 382 24.05 -13.79 18.49
C GLN A 382 24.26 -12.29 18.28
N LEU A 383 23.20 -11.48 18.34
CA LEU A 383 23.20 -10.09 17.85
C LEU A 383 22.52 -9.09 18.80
N LEU A 384 21.42 -9.45 19.46
CA LEU A 384 20.59 -8.44 20.16
C LEU A 384 21.08 -8.09 21.57
N HIS A 385 22.01 -8.88 22.14
CA HIS A 385 22.44 -8.71 23.53
C HIS A 385 23.02 -7.31 23.82
N GLU A 386 23.80 -6.74 22.89
CA GLU A 386 24.41 -5.40 23.00
C GLU A 386 23.37 -4.27 23.08
N ARG A 387 22.17 -4.49 22.53
CA ARG A 387 21.04 -3.54 22.57
C ARG A 387 19.83 -4.10 23.32
N SER A 388 20.04 -5.03 24.25
CA SER A 388 18.96 -5.72 24.96
C SER A 388 18.02 -4.78 25.69
N GLU A 389 18.52 -3.75 26.37
CA GLU A 389 17.68 -2.74 27.04
C GLU A 389 16.84 -1.94 26.03
N ALA A 390 17.45 -1.46 24.95
CA ALA A 390 16.78 -0.64 23.95
C ALA A 390 15.73 -1.42 23.14
N LEU A 391 15.98 -2.71 22.83
CA LEU A 391 15.10 -3.52 22.00
C LEU A 391 14.12 -4.37 22.81
N LEU A 392 14.56 -5.01 23.90
CA LEU A 392 13.81 -6.10 24.53
C LEU A 392 13.02 -5.67 25.78
N SER A 393 13.26 -4.48 26.34
CA SER A 393 12.55 -3.97 27.52
C SER A 393 11.02 -3.90 27.34
N VAL A 394 10.56 -3.73 26.10
CA VAL A 394 9.12 -3.70 25.78
C VAL A 394 8.42 -5.03 25.94
N MET A 395 9.15 -6.15 25.94
CA MET A 395 8.59 -7.51 26.04
C MET A 395 7.79 -7.71 27.33
N ASP A 396 8.23 -7.09 28.43
CA ASP A 396 7.58 -7.20 29.74
C ASP A 396 6.21 -6.49 29.79
N SER A 397 6.03 -5.46 28.96
CA SER A 397 4.79 -4.70 28.83
C SER A 397 3.84 -5.22 27.74
N ALA A 398 4.34 -6.11 26.88
CA ALA A 398 3.62 -6.66 25.74
C ALA A 398 2.73 -7.84 26.16
N ASN A 399 1.51 -7.89 25.63
CA ASN A 399 0.66 -9.08 25.75
C ASN A 399 1.17 -10.22 24.87
N LEU A 400 0.60 -11.43 25.00
CA LEU A 400 1.09 -12.62 24.29
C LEU A 400 1.13 -12.46 22.76
N GLN A 401 0.12 -11.85 22.14
CA GLN A 401 0.14 -11.63 20.69
C GLN A 401 1.18 -10.58 20.28
N GLU A 402 1.33 -9.53 21.09
CA GLU A 402 2.36 -8.51 20.88
C GLU A 402 3.77 -9.11 21.02
N GLN A 403 3.98 -9.98 22.01
CA GLN A 403 5.25 -10.69 22.22
C GLN A 403 5.58 -11.59 21.04
N GLU A 404 4.63 -12.35 20.51
CA GLU A 404 4.87 -13.22 19.35
C GLU A 404 5.12 -12.43 18.07
N ALA A 405 4.41 -11.32 17.87
CA ALA A 405 4.68 -10.40 16.78
C ALA A 405 6.09 -9.80 16.87
N LEU A 406 6.50 -9.34 18.07
CA LEU A 406 7.85 -8.82 18.31
C LEU A 406 8.90 -9.90 18.11
N GLN A 407 8.67 -11.14 18.57
CA GLN A 407 9.56 -12.27 18.32
C GLN A 407 9.73 -12.54 16.83
N PHE A 408 8.65 -12.52 16.05
CA PHE A 408 8.71 -12.64 14.60
C PHE A 408 9.54 -11.50 13.97
N LEU A 409 9.26 -10.24 14.33
CA LEU A 409 10.00 -9.10 13.80
C LEU A 409 11.48 -9.16 14.18
N TYR A 410 11.83 -9.48 15.43
CA TYR A 410 13.23 -9.62 15.87
C TYR A 410 13.93 -10.83 15.28
N ALA A 411 13.20 -11.90 14.95
CA ALA A 411 13.76 -13.06 14.27
C ALA A 411 14.19 -12.73 12.83
N TYR A 412 13.46 -11.86 12.12
CA TYR A 412 13.59 -11.73 10.66
C TYR A 412 13.84 -10.32 10.11
N SER A 413 13.68 -9.24 10.88
CA SER A 413 13.99 -7.87 10.40
C SER A 413 15.45 -7.74 9.96
N THR A 414 15.77 -6.75 9.13
CA THR A 414 17.17 -6.52 8.72
C THR A 414 18.02 -6.04 9.90
N LEU A 415 19.35 -6.21 9.80
CA LEU A 415 20.24 -5.66 10.82
C LEU A 415 20.12 -4.13 10.91
N SER A 416 19.95 -3.43 9.78
CA SER A 416 19.68 -1.99 9.75
C SER A 416 18.44 -1.60 10.57
N ASP A 417 17.35 -2.38 10.50
CA ASP A 417 16.16 -2.11 11.32
C ASP A 417 16.44 -2.29 12.81
N LEU A 418 17.13 -3.38 13.15
CA LEU A 418 17.51 -3.70 14.53
C LEU A 418 18.58 -2.75 15.09
N SER A 419 19.33 -2.05 14.25
CA SER A 419 20.33 -1.05 14.67
C SER A 419 19.75 0.36 14.78
N ASN A 420 18.78 0.70 13.93
CA ASN A 420 18.30 2.08 13.77
C ASN A 420 17.09 2.42 14.66
N TYR A 421 16.35 1.40 15.12
CA TYR A 421 15.11 1.57 15.88
C TYR A 421 15.17 0.86 17.24
N ASP A 422 14.26 1.21 18.15
CA ASP A 422 14.15 0.63 19.49
C ASP A 422 12.88 -0.21 19.65
N GLY A 423 12.74 -0.88 20.79
CA GLY A 423 11.60 -1.75 21.07
C GLY A 423 10.26 -1.01 21.09
N ALA A 424 10.25 0.25 21.53
CA ALA A 424 9.04 1.07 21.56
C ALA A 424 8.52 1.35 20.14
N PHE A 425 9.43 1.62 19.20
CA PHE A 425 9.09 1.75 17.79
C PHE A 425 8.46 0.46 17.25
N PHE A 426 9.10 -0.70 17.43
CA PHE A 426 8.57 -1.97 16.94
C PHE A 426 7.22 -2.33 17.59
N LEU A 427 7.07 -2.14 18.90
CA LEU A 427 5.81 -2.41 19.60
C LEU A 427 4.68 -1.49 19.08
N ASN A 428 4.97 -0.23 18.75
CA ASN A 428 3.98 0.65 18.14
C ASN A 428 3.55 0.19 16.73
N GLN A 429 4.48 -0.36 15.94
CA GLN A 429 4.15 -0.97 14.64
C GLN A 429 3.27 -2.22 14.80
N VAL A 430 3.61 -3.09 15.76
CA VAL A 430 2.82 -4.28 16.12
C VAL A 430 1.40 -3.89 16.51
N ARG A 431 1.25 -2.91 17.42
CA ARG A 431 -0.06 -2.42 17.85
C ARG A 431 -0.88 -1.85 16.70
N GLY A 432 -0.25 -1.11 15.78
CA GLY A 432 -0.90 -0.63 14.57
C GLY A 432 -1.40 -1.76 13.67
N ALA A 433 -0.58 -2.80 13.46
CA ALA A 433 -0.96 -3.97 12.66
C ALA A 433 -2.14 -4.75 13.28
N LEU A 434 -2.11 -4.96 14.60
CA LEU A 434 -3.18 -5.64 15.33
C LEU A 434 -4.46 -4.80 15.34
N ALA A 435 -4.37 -3.49 15.58
CA ALA A 435 -5.50 -2.58 15.55
C ALA A 435 -6.18 -2.57 14.16
N ALA A 436 -5.40 -2.54 13.08
CA ALA A 436 -5.93 -2.64 11.72
C ALA A 436 -6.67 -3.97 11.48
N ARG A 437 -6.06 -5.09 11.89
CA ARG A 437 -6.69 -6.41 11.79
C ARG A 437 -8.00 -6.50 12.58
N ASP A 438 -8.11 -5.81 13.70
CA ASP A 438 -9.31 -5.85 14.54
C ASP A 438 -10.38 -4.82 14.12
N SER A 439 -10.01 -3.81 13.32
CA SER A 439 -10.91 -2.72 12.92
C SER A 439 -11.69 -2.98 11.63
N PHE A 440 -11.17 -3.82 10.73
CA PHE A 440 -11.78 -4.06 9.42
C PHE A 440 -12.29 -5.51 9.24
N PRO A 441 -13.40 -5.74 8.50
CA PRO A 441 -13.97 -7.07 8.31
C PRO A 441 -12.99 -8.09 7.71
N TRP A 442 -12.14 -7.66 6.77
CA TRP A 442 -11.14 -8.51 6.13
C TRP A 442 -9.99 -8.93 7.03
N GLY A 443 -9.82 -8.30 8.19
CA GLY A 443 -8.81 -8.68 9.18
C GLY A 443 -8.91 -10.15 9.64
N GLN A 444 -10.11 -10.74 9.56
CA GLN A 444 -10.36 -12.14 9.91
C GLN A 444 -10.28 -13.10 8.71
N MET A 445 -10.20 -12.60 7.47
CA MET A 445 -10.19 -13.41 6.25
C MET A 445 -8.79 -13.89 5.84
N MET A 446 -7.75 -13.18 6.28
CA MET A 446 -6.36 -13.48 5.91
C MET A 446 -5.81 -14.72 6.63
N SER A 447 -4.90 -15.42 5.95
CA SER A 447 -4.11 -16.48 6.58
C SER A 447 -3.13 -15.90 7.62
N GLU A 448 -2.66 -16.74 8.54
CA GLU A 448 -1.60 -16.32 9.48
C GLU A 448 -0.30 -15.95 8.76
N ASP A 449 0.03 -16.60 7.64
CA ASP A 449 1.22 -16.29 6.84
C ASP A 449 1.09 -14.92 6.16
N ASP A 450 -0.07 -14.62 5.57
CA ASP A 450 -0.26 -13.31 4.93
C ASP A 450 -0.21 -12.17 5.95
N PHE A 451 -0.73 -12.38 7.16
CA PHE A 451 -0.57 -11.40 8.24
C PHE A 451 0.89 -11.21 8.63
N LEU A 452 1.61 -12.29 8.97
CA LEU A 452 2.99 -12.23 9.46
C LEU A 452 3.97 -11.67 8.43
N HIS A 453 3.76 -11.97 7.15
CA HIS A 453 4.71 -11.64 6.08
C HIS A 453 4.33 -10.38 5.29
N PHE A 454 3.04 -10.02 5.21
CA PHE A 454 2.56 -8.97 4.32
C PHE A 454 1.66 -7.92 4.98
N VAL A 455 1.43 -7.98 6.31
CA VAL A 455 0.75 -6.92 7.09
C VAL A 455 1.61 -6.44 8.26
N LEU A 456 2.12 -7.39 9.06
CA LEU A 456 2.89 -7.14 10.27
C LEU A 456 4.21 -6.37 10.01
N PRO A 457 5.02 -6.70 8.99
CA PRO A 457 6.29 -6.03 8.79
C PRO A 457 6.08 -4.55 8.46
N PRO A 458 6.69 -3.62 9.22
CA PRO A 458 6.56 -2.17 8.96
C PRO A 458 7.23 -1.76 7.65
N ARG A 459 8.25 -2.51 7.23
CA ARG A 459 9.06 -2.23 6.06
C ARG A 459 8.45 -2.80 4.78
N ALA A 460 8.42 -2.00 3.72
CA ALA A 460 7.93 -2.37 2.40
C ALA A 460 9.06 -2.62 1.37
N GLY A 461 10.14 -1.84 1.44
CA GLY A 461 11.31 -1.92 0.56
C GLY A 461 12.58 -1.45 1.27
N ASN A 462 13.41 -0.65 0.60
CA ASN A 462 14.68 -0.13 1.13
C ASN A 462 14.59 1.29 1.75
N GLU A 463 13.41 1.72 2.18
CA GLU A 463 13.16 3.03 2.78
C GLU A 463 13.74 3.20 4.19
N ASN A 464 13.72 4.41 4.73
CA ASN A 464 13.77 4.57 6.19
C ASN A 464 12.36 4.43 6.77
N MET A 465 12.19 3.69 7.86
CA MET A 465 10.89 3.57 8.52
C MET A 465 10.56 4.79 9.39
N ASP A 466 9.28 5.11 9.49
CA ASP A 466 8.72 6.20 10.29
C ASP A 466 7.37 5.79 10.93
N SER A 467 6.62 6.75 11.45
CA SER A 467 5.30 6.54 12.05
C SER A 467 4.13 6.56 11.05
N ALA A 468 4.40 6.36 9.75
CA ALA A 468 3.38 6.43 8.70
C ALA A 468 2.19 5.52 8.98
N ARG A 469 2.42 4.28 9.41
CA ARG A 469 1.35 3.30 9.69
C ARG A 469 0.27 3.88 10.59
N GLN A 470 0.66 4.55 11.68
CA GLN A 470 -0.30 5.12 12.62
C GLN A 470 -1.04 6.31 11.99
N VAL A 471 -0.33 7.24 11.34
CA VAL A 471 -0.95 8.42 10.70
C VAL A 471 -1.96 7.99 9.64
N ILE A 472 -1.55 7.07 8.76
CA ILE A 472 -2.36 6.60 7.63
C ILE A 472 -3.58 5.82 8.10
N PHE A 473 -3.44 4.96 9.12
CA PHE A 473 -4.57 4.25 9.70
C PHE A 473 -5.66 5.23 10.20
N HIS A 474 -5.28 6.31 10.87
CA HIS A 474 -6.26 7.30 11.36
C HIS A 474 -6.96 8.05 10.23
N GLU A 475 -6.26 8.37 9.14
CA GLU A 475 -6.86 9.04 7.98
C GLU A 475 -7.81 8.11 7.19
N LEU A 476 -7.42 6.85 7.00
CA LEU A 476 -8.17 5.91 6.18
C LEU A 476 -9.32 5.21 6.91
N LEU A 477 -9.23 5.01 8.23
CA LEU A 477 -10.27 4.32 9.01
C LEU A 477 -11.70 4.82 8.75
N PRO A 478 -12.01 6.14 8.80
CA PRO A 478 -13.36 6.62 8.50
C PRO A 478 -13.72 6.51 7.01
N ARG A 479 -12.72 6.60 6.12
CA ARG A 479 -12.90 6.61 4.66
C ARG A 479 -13.30 5.24 4.10
N LEU A 480 -12.80 4.17 4.72
CA LEU A 480 -13.01 2.80 4.26
C LEU A 480 -14.22 2.09 4.89
N LYS A 481 -15.00 2.80 5.73
CA LYS A 481 -16.12 2.20 6.46
C LYS A 481 -17.20 1.70 5.51
N GLY A 482 -17.51 0.40 5.59
CA GLY A 482 -18.56 -0.24 4.79
C GLY A 482 -18.12 -0.69 3.40
N MET A 483 -16.85 -0.49 3.02
CA MET A 483 -16.30 -0.99 1.77
C MET A 483 -15.97 -2.49 1.88
N THR A 484 -16.00 -3.18 0.74
CA THR A 484 -15.36 -4.49 0.57
C THR A 484 -13.84 -4.35 0.57
N MET A 485 -13.11 -5.47 0.67
CA MET A 485 -11.65 -5.45 0.69
C MET A 485 -11.06 -4.91 -0.62
N THR A 486 -11.63 -5.31 -1.76
CA THR A 486 -11.21 -4.83 -3.08
C THR A 486 -11.51 -3.34 -3.28
N GLU A 487 -12.71 -2.87 -2.93
CA GLU A 487 -13.04 -1.45 -2.98
C GLU A 487 -12.12 -0.62 -2.08
N ALA A 488 -11.82 -1.13 -0.88
CA ALA A 488 -10.90 -0.48 0.03
C ALA A 488 -9.49 -0.39 -0.56
N ALA A 489 -8.98 -1.44 -1.20
CA ALA A 489 -7.65 -1.42 -1.83
C ALA A 489 -7.55 -0.36 -2.96
N LEU A 490 -8.58 -0.23 -3.80
CA LEU A 490 -8.67 0.80 -4.82
C LEU A 490 -8.76 2.21 -4.20
N GLU A 491 -9.58 2.36 -3.15
CA GLU A 491 -9.75 3.62 -2.43
C GLU A 491 -8.45 4.09 -1.76
N VAL A 492 -7.66 3.16 -1.21
CA VAL A 492 -6.34 3.47 -0.66
C VAL A 492 -5.40 4.03 -1.73
N ASN A 493 -5.42 3.50 -2.95
CA ASN A 493 -4.55 3.99 -4.02
C ASN A 493 -4.95 5.41 -4.47
N HIS A 494 -6.26 5.69 -4.49
CA HIS A 494 -6.77 7.05 -4.68
C HIS A 494 -6.32 8.02 -3.58
N TRP A 495 -6.39 7.60 -2.31
CA TRP A 495 -5.82 8.39 -1.22
C TRP A 495 -4.31 8.62 -1.40
N CYS A 496 -3.55 7.64 -1.90
CA CYS A 496 -2.13 7.81 -2.19
C CYS A 496 -1.88 8.86 -3.29
N HIS A 497 -2.68 8.86 -4.36
CA HIS A 497 -2.60 9.84 -5.44
C HIS A 497 -2.90 11.29 -4.98
N GLU A 498 -3.82 11.46 -4.01
CA GLU A 498 -4.05 12.77 -3.36
C GLU A 498 -2.80 13.33 -2.66
N LYS A 499 -1.84 12.46 -2.29
CA LYS A 499 -0.65 12.85 -1.54
C LYS A 499 0.59 12.98 -2.41
N VAL A 500 0.78 12.06 -3.36
CA VAL A 500 2.06 11.88 -4.06
C VAL A 500 1.83 11.62 -5.54
N VAL A 501 2.75 12.14 -6.35
CA VAL A 501 2.80 11.88 -7.79
C VAL A 501 4.22 11.54 -8.25
N TYR A 502 4.35 10.86 -9.39
CA TYR A 502 5.64 10.44 -9.89
C TYR A 502 6.55 11.62 -10.28
N GLN A 503 7.77 11.58 -9.76
CA GLN A 503 8.91 12.35 -10.23
C GLN A 503 10.22 11.58 -9.97
N GLY A 504 10.99 11.35 -11.04
CA GLY A 504 12.31 10.70 -10.97
C GLY A 504 13.29 11.47 -10.07
N THR A 505 13.99 10.75 -9.21
CA THR A 505 14.98 11.26 -8.24
C THR A 505 16.12 10.26 -8.07
N ASP A 506 17.08 10.51 -7.18
CA ASP A 506 18.14 9.54 -6.88
C ASP A 506 17.63 8.19 -6.32
N ILE A 507 18.53 7.23 -6.14
CA ILE A 507 18.20 5.85 -5.78
C ILE A 507 17.76 5.66 -4.31
N ARG A 508 17.99 6.61 -3.39
CA ARG A 508 17.62 6.48 -1.97
C ARG A 508 16.10 6.52 -1.81
N THR A 509 15.44 5.47 -1.35
CA THR A 509 13.98 5.52 -1.13
C THR A 509 13.63 6.33 0.13
N SER A 510 12.87 7.40 -0.02
CA SER A 510 12.34 8.19 1.11
C SER A 510 11.32 7.41 1.95
N ALA A 511 11.22 7.75 3.24
CA ALA A 511 10.19 7.23 4.13
C ALA A 511 8.77 7.64 3.65
N PRO A 512 7.69 6.92 3.97
CA PRO A 512 6.34 7.27 3.50
C PRO A 512 5.90 8.68 3.90
N LEU A 513 6.12 9.13 5.15
CA LEU A 513 5.76 10.51 5.55
C LEU A 513 6.66 11.55 4.91
N ALA A 514 7.95 11.24 4.68
CA ALA A 514 8.85 12.13 3.95
C ALA A 514 8.42 12.29 2.48
N THR A 515 7.90 11.22 1.88
CA THR A 515 7.35 11.24 0.51
C THR A 515 6.08 12.10 0.46
N ILE A 516 5.15 11.93 1.40
CA ILE A 516 3.96 12.80 1.53
C ILE A 516 4.39 14.27 1.74
N LYS A 517 5.39 14.55 2.59
CA LYS A 517 5.94 15.89 2.83
C LYS A 517 6.56 16.53 1.58
N THR A 518 6.98 15.72 0.62
CA THR A 518 7.58 16.14 -0.65
C THR A 518 6.51 16.36 -1.75
N ALA A 519 5.37 15.67 -1.64
CA ALA A 519 4.27 15.58 -2.62
C ALA A 519 4.62 14.86 -3.94
N TYR A 520 5.83 14.30 -4.06
CA TYR A 520 6.24 13.47 -5.18
C TYR A 520 7.27 12.40 -4.77
N GLY A 521 7.43 11.36 -5.58
CA GLY A 521 8.41 10.29 -5.39
C GLY A 521 8.69 9.53 -6.70
N ARG A 522 9.74 8.71 -6.77
CA ARG A 522 9.87 7.76 -7.89
C ARG A 522 9.04 6.51 -7.57
N CYS A 523 8.96 5.58 -8.52
CA CYS A 523 8.23 4.31 -8.37
C CYS A 523 8.57 3.55 -7.07
N GLY A 524 9.78 3.70 -6.53
CA GLY A 524 10.18 3.14 -5.24
C GLY A 524 9.47 3.78 -4.05
N GLU A 525 9.44 5.11 -3.94
CA GLU A 525 8.71 5.80 -2.87
C GLU A 525 7.20 5.61 -2.99
N GLU A 526 6.65 5.66 -4.20
CA GLU A 526 5.21 5.50 -4.43
C GLU A 526 4.72 4.11 -4.03
N SER A 527 5.45 3.07 -4.44
CA SER A 527 5.11 1.68 -4.07
C SER A 527 5.34 1.40 -2.58
N VAL A 528 6.38 1.97 -1.96
CA VAL A 528 6.55 1.91 -0.50
C VAL A 528 5.38 2.57 0.22
N LEU A 529 5.00 3.80 -0.17
CA LEU A 529 3.87 4.52 0.44
C LEU A 529 2.56 3.72 0.30
N THR A 530 2.28 3.22 -0.90
CA THR A 530 1.04 2.48 -1.19
C THR A 530 0.98 1.15 -0.42
N VAL A 531 2.09 0.40 -0.35
CA VAL A 531 2.17 -0.81 0.49
C VAL A 531 2.00 -0.47 1.96
N THR A 532 2.65 0.58 2.45
CA THR A 532 2.47 1.02 3.85
C THR A 532 1.01 1.40 4.11
N ALA A 533 0.33 2.08 3.19
CA ALA A 533 -1.05 2.48 3.33
C ALA A 533 -2.02 1.29 3.37
N LEU A 534 -1.86 0.32 2.47
CA LEU A 534 -2.62 -0.93 2.47
C LEU A 534 -2.42 -1.72 3.77
N ARG A 535 -1.18 -1.87 4.20
CA ARG A 535 -0.84 -2.57 5.45
C ARG A 535 -1.34 -1.83 6.69
N ALA A 536 -1.42 -0.50 6.64
CA ALA A 536 -1.98 0.31 7.72
C ALA A 536 -3.47 0.03 7.93
N VAL A 537 -4.18 -0.44 6.92
CA VAL A 537 -5.60 -0.84 7.00
C VAL A 537 -5.81 -2.35 6.97
N GLY A 538 -4.76 -3.12 7.22
CA GLY A 538 -4.85 -4.57 7.37
C GLY A 538 -5.04 -5.33 6.06
N ILE A 539 -4.76 -4.72 4.90
CA ILE A 539 -4.75 -5.42 3.60
C ILE A 539 -3.33 -5.98 3.38
N PRO A 540 -3.15 -7.30 3.20
CA PRO A 540 -1.85 -7.88 2.89
C PRO A 540 -1.35 -7.31 1.56
N ALA A 541 -0.15 -6.71 1.58
CA ALA A 541 0.40 -6.04 0.42
C ALA A 541 1.91 -6.21 0.34
N ARG A 542 2.47 -6.13 -0.87
CA ARG A 542 3.91 -6.25 -1.11
C ARG A 542 4.34 -5.39 -2.29
N GLN A 543 5.55 -4.85 -2.18
CA GLN A 543 6.23 -4.21 -3.30
C GLN A 543 6.70 -5.31 -4.25
N ILE A 544 6.35 -5.17 -5.53
CA ILE A 544 6.85 -6.00 -6.62
C ILE A 544 7.83 -5.18 -7.43
N TYR A 545 8.85 -5.85 -7.93
CA TYR A 545 9.86 -5.20 -8.72
C TYR A 545 10.33 -6.12 -9.85
N THR A 546 10.52 -5.52 -11.02
CA THR A 546 11.32 -6.10 -12.10
C THR A 546 12.72 -5.52 -12.02
N PRO A 547 13.76 -6.34 -11.78
CA PRO A 547 15.13 -5.85 -11.65
C PRO A 547 15.60 -4.98 -12.81
N ARG A 548 15.25 -5.41 -14.02
CA ARG A 548 15.55 -4.77 -15.29
C ARG A 548 14.54 -5.27 -16.32
N TRP A 549 14.11 -4.41 -17.25
CA TRP A 549 13.32 -4.83 -18.40
C TRP A 549 14.21 -5.53 -19.44
N ALA A 550 13.67 -6.52 -20.16
CA ALA A 550 14.40 -7.11 -21.29
C ALA A 550 14.33 -6.23 -22.54
N HIS A 551 13.21 -5.54 -22.72
CA HIS A 551 12.86 -4.83 -23.96
C HIS A 551 13.26 -3.34 -23.97
N GLN A 552 13.71 -2.80 -22.83
CA GLN A 552 14.17 -1.41 -22.70
C GLN A 552 15.11 -1.24 -21.51
N ASP A 553 15.88 -0.16 -21.48
CA ASP A 553 16.77 0.16 -20.37
C ASP A 553 16.03 0.93 -19.27
N ASP A 554 15.37 0.19 -18.38
CA ASP A 554 14.86 0.68 -17.10
C ASP A 554 14.59 -0.48 -16.14
N ASN A 555 14.12 -0.14 -14.94
CA ASN A 555 13.46 -1.01 -14.00
C ASN A 555 12.10 -0.41 -13.60
N HIS A 556 11.31 -1.13 -12.82
CA HIS A 556 10.06 -0.57 -12.28
C HIS A 556 9.60 -1.32 -11.04
N ALA A 557 9.05 -0.57 -10.08
CA ALA A 557 8.43 -1.09 -8.86
C ALA A 557 6.96 -0.70 -8.81
N TRP A 558 6.09 -1.63 -8.40
CA TRP A 558 4.65 -1.42 -8.24
C TRP A 558 4.12 -2.24 -7.06
N VAL A 559 2.80 -2.33 -6.90
CA VAL A 559 2.16 -2.97 -5.74
C VAL A 559 1.32 -4.16 -6.13
N GLU A 560 1.48 -5.22 -5.35
CA GLU A 560 0.49 -6.30 -5.24
C GLU A 560 -0.20 -6.26 -3.89
N PHE A 561 -1.48 -6.62 -3.87
CA PHE A 561 -2.28 -6.75 -2.66
C PHE A 561 -3.19 -7.97 -2.76
N TRP A 562 -3.46 -8.58 -1.61
CA TRP A 562 -4.37 -9.71 -1.53
C TRP A 562 -5.77 -9.20 -1.18
N ALA A 563 -6.76 -9.57 -1.98
CA ALA A 563 -8.16 -9.29 -1.71
C ALA A 563 -9.03 -10.47 -2.17
N ASP A 564 -10.07 -10.78 -1.40
CA ASP A 564 -11.12 -11.74 -1.76
C ASP A 564 -10.61 -13.12 -2.24
N GLY A 565 -9.50 -13.61 -1.65
CA GLY A 565 -8.96 -14.94 -1.92
C GLY A 565 -7.80 -15.00 -2.91
N GLN A 566 -7.42 -13.89 -3.55
CA GLN A 566 -6.39 -13.88 -4.59
C GLN A 566 -5.50 -12.62 -4.54
N TRP A 567 -4.31 -12.72 -5.16
CA TRP A 567 -3.41 -11.59 -5.33
C TRP A 567 -3.79 -10.79 -6.57
N HIS A 568 -3.87 -9.48 -6.40
CA HIS A 568 -4.10 -8.49 -7.43
C HIS A 568 -2.92 -7.52 -7.50
N TYR A 569 -2.81 -6.77 -8.60
CA TYR A 569 -1.80 -5.71 -8.74
C TYR A 569 -2.39 -4.40 -9.26
N TYR A 570 -1.70 -3.29 -8.99
CA TYR A 570 -1.94 -2.01 -9.65
C TYR A 570 -0.72 -1.09 -9.60
N GLY A 571 -0.80 0.06 -10.28
CA GLY A 571 0.16 1.16 -10.10
C GLY A 571 0.10 1.77 -8.71
N ALA A 572 1.20 2.36 -8.26
CA ALA A 572 1.34 2.90 -6.92
C ALA A 572 1.16 4.41 -6.96
N CYS A 573 0.22 4.97 -6.19
CA CYS A 573 -0.22 6.36 -6.34
C CYS A 573 -0.79 6.67 -7.75
N GLU A 574 -1.15 5.63 -8.52
CA GLU A 574 -1.58 5.74 -9.92
C GLU A 574 -2.84 4.92 -10.13
N PRO A 575 -3.97 5.34 -9.54
CA PRO A 575 -5.17 4.54 -9.53
C PRO A 575 -5.74 4.37 -10.94
N GLU A 576 -6.11 3.13 -11.25
CA GLU A 576 -6.87 2.71 -12.42
C GLU A 576 -8.30 2.35 -11.98
N PRO A 577 -9.28 2.31 -12.90
CA PRO A 577 -10.68 2.05 -12.54
C PRO A 577 -10.94 0.64 -11.99
N ASP A 578 -9.99 -0.28 -12.11
CA ASP A 578 -10.12 -1.67 -11.67
C ASP A 578 -8.76 -2.24 -11.26
N VAL A 579 -8.79 -3.41 -10.63
CA VAL A 579 -7.61 -4.17 -10.23
C VAL A 579 -6.93 -4.84 -11.43
N ASN A 580 -5.68 -5.28 -11.25
CA ASN A 580 -4.85 -5.89 -12.30
C ASN A 580 -4.63 -4.96 -13.49
N MET A 581 -4.52 -3.67 -13.22
CA MET A 581 -4.33 -2.62 -14.21
C MET A 581 -3.28 -1.61 -13.76
N GLY A 582 -2.50 -1.15 -14.73
CA GLY A 582 -1.48 -0.13 -14.57
C GLY A 582 -0.88 0.20 -15.94
N TRP A 583 -0.33 1.39 -16.11
CA TRP A 583 0.27 1.80 -17.39
C TRP A 583 1.43 0.88 -17.82
N PHE A 584 2.09 0.23 -16.85
CA PHE A 584 3.19 -0.72 -17.08
C PHE A 584 2.71 -2.14 -17.42
N THR A 585 1.40 -2.42 -17.42
CA THR A 585 0.86 -3.79 -17.57
C THR A 585 1.45 -4.52 -18.78
N GLU A 586 1.51 -3.86 -19.93
CA GLU A 586 2.05 -4.46 -21.15
C GLU A 586 3.57 -4.68 -21.10
N ALA A 587 4.31 -3.82 -20.40
CA ALA A 587 5.73 -4.03 -20.14
C ALA A 587 5.96 -5.21 -19.17
N ALA A 588 5.16 -5.32 -18.11
CA ALA A 588 5.21 -6.41 -17.14
C ALA A 588 4.92 -7.78 -17.77
N ARG A 589 4.05 -7.85 -18.78
CA ARG A 589 3.78 -9.07 -19.57
C ARG A 589 4.98 -9.54 -20.41
N ARG A 590 6.05 -8.76 -20.47
CA ARG A 590 7.34 -9.07 -21.10
C ARG A 590 8.50 -9.12 -20.09
N ALA A 591 8.22 -9.19 -18.80
CA ALA A 591 9.24 -9.29 -17.77
C ALA A 591 9.95 -10.65 -17.81
N MET A 592 11.26 -10.65 -17.53
CA MET A 592 12.03 -11.90 -17.36
C MET A 592 11.90 -12.46 -15.95
N LEU A 593 11.79 -11.58 -14.95
CA LEU A 593 11.58 -11.92 -13.56
C LEU A 593 10.88 -10.76 -12.87
N THR A 594 9.70 -11.01 -12.29
CA THR A 594 9.15 -10.15 -11.24
C THR A 594 9.31 -10.84 -9.91
N ALA A 595 9.75 -10.11 -8.90
CA ALA A 595 10.07 -10.70 -7.60
C ALA A 595 9.74 -9.76 -6.45
N THR A 596 9.57 -10.37 -5.28
CA THR A 596 9.47 -9.68 -4.00
C THR A 596 10.27 -10.44 -2.94
N THR A 597 10.69 -9.73 -1.90
CA THR A 597 11.43 -10.32 -0.78
C THR A 597 10.61 -10.15 0.49
N THR A 598 10.39 -11.24 1.21
CA THR A 598 9.64 -11.26 2.48
C THR A 598 10.50 -11.76 3.62
N PRO A 599 10.39 -11.19 4.84
CA PRO A 599 11.09 -11.67 6.03
C PRO A 599 10.68 -13.11 6.37
N GLY A 600 11.63 -13.94 6.80
CA GLY A 600 11.40 -15.32 7.21
C GLY A 600 11.10 -16.29 6.07
N HIS A 601 10.66 -17.49 6.44
CA HIS A 601 10.27 -18.54 5.49
C HIS A 601 8.79 -18.38 5.13
N TYR A 602 8.50 -18.21 3.83
CA TYR A 602 7.13 -18.13 3.34
C TYR A 602 6.80 -19.37 2.49
N PRO A 603 5.68 -20.06 2.72
CA PRO A 603 5.32 -21.27 1.97
C PRO A 603 4.92 -20.91 0.53
N SER A 604 5.78 -21.22 -0.44
CA SER A 604 5.51 -21.01 -1.86
C SER A 604 6.27 -22.01 -2.72
N ASP A 605 5.65 -22.43 -3.82
CA ASP A 605 6.29 -23.26 -4.85
C ASP A 605 7.17 -22.45 -5.80
N LEU A 606 7.05 -21.12 -5.77
CA LEU A 606 7.73 -20.18 -6.67
C LEU A 606 8.80 -19.38 -5.93
N ILE A 607 9.84 -20.08 -5.46
CA ILE A 607 10.95 -19.47 -4.72
C ILE A 607 12.15 -19.24 -5.65
N VAL A 608 12.64 -18.00 -5.71
CA VAL A 608 13.94 -17.69 -6.32
C VAL A 608 15.06 -18.14 -5.38
N LYS A 609 14.96 -17.76 -4.11
CA LYS A 609 15.98 -18.04 -3.10
C LYS A 609 15.37 -18.01 -1.70
N GLN A 610 15.73 -18.99 -0.87
CA GLN A 610 15.37 -19.02 0.54
C GLN A 610 16.62 -18.99 1.42
N LYS A 611 16.59 -18.16 2.45
CA LYS A 611 17.65 -17.98 3.45
C LYS A 611 17.02 -17.93 4.85
N SER A 612 17.84 -18.06 5.88
CA SER A 612 17.38 -18.09 7.27
C SER A 612 16.61 -16.83 7.71
N ASN A 613 16.83 -15.69 7.03
CA ASN A 613 16.21 -14.41 7.36
C ASN A 613 15.09 -14.00 6.41
N TYR A 614 15.02 -14.56 5.21
CA TYR A 614 14.11 -14.08 4.17
C TYR A 614 13.86 -15.12 3.09
N THR A 615 12.77 -14.92 2.37
CA THR A 615 12.43 -15.66 1.16
C THR A 615 12.24 -14.66 0.02
N ARG A 616 12.93 -14.88 -1.10
CA ARG A 616 12.70 -14.13 -2.35
C ARG A 616 11.78 -14.96 -3.24
N LEU A 617 10.58 -14.44 -3.47
CA LEU A 617 9.52 -15.10 -4.23
C LEU A 617 9.54 -14.63 -5.68
N ASN A 618 9.23 -15.55 -6.58
CA ASN A 618 9.02 -15.30 -7.99
C ASN A 618 7.52 -15.06 -8.24
N GLN A 619 7.16 -13.94 -8.86
CA GLN A 619 5.78 -13.57 -9.16
C GLN A 619 5.52 -13.46 -10.67
N THR A 620 6.44 -13.97 -11.49
CA THR A 620 6.41 -13.75 -12.95
C THR A 620 5.13 -14.27 -13.58
N ASP A 621 4.57 -15.38 -13.09
CA ASP A 621 3.36 -16.01 -13.63
C ASP A 621 2.09 -15.15 -13.49
N LEU A 622 2.08 -14.17 -12.58
CA LEU A 622 0.95 -13.23 -12.47
C LEU A 622 0.91 -12.26 -13.67
N TYR A 623 2.03 -12.08 -14.37
CA TYR A 623 2.20 -11.07 -15.41
C TYR A 623 2.51 -11.67 -16.79
N ALA A 624 3.52 -12.54 -16.86
CA ALA A 624 4.13 -12.98 -18.10
C ALA A 624 4.11 -14.50 -18.23
N ASP A 625 4.12 -14.98 -19.47
CA ASP A 625 4.35 -16.41 -19.71
C ASP A 625 5.77 -16.74 -19.25
N ALA A 626 5.90 -17.75 -18.40
CA ALA A 626 7.18 -18.16 -17.87
C ALA A 626 7.35 -19.68 -17.92
N LYS A 627 8.61 -20.11 -18.04
CA LYS A 627 9.02 -21.51 -17.94
C LYS A 627 10.27 -21.66 -17.08
N THR A 628 10.45 -22.85 -16.54
CA THR A 628 11.65 -23.19 -15.79
C THR A 628 12.79 -23.51 -16.75
N LEU A 629 13.87 -22.73 -16.68
CA LEU A 629 15.14 -23.07 -17.32
C LEU A 629 15.98 -23.89 -16.34
N PHE A 630 16.42 -25.07 -16.78
CA PHE A 630 17.38 -25.89 -16.05
C PHE A 630 18.80 -25.65 -16.59
N VAL A 631 19.78 -25.56 -15.69
CA VAL A 631 21.20 -25.41 -16.03
C VAL A 631 21.96 -26.55 -15.37
N LYS A 632 22.54 -27.43 -16.19
CA LYS A 632 23.36 -28.57 -15.76
C LYS A 632 24.83 -28.20 -15.90
N VAL A 633 25.57 -28.19 -14.79
CA VAL A 633 27.01 -27.93 -14.78
C VAL A 633 27.77 -29.22 -14.52
N THR A 634 28.77 -29.50 -15.36
CA THR A 634 29.61 -30.70 -15.30
C THR A 634 31.09 -30.37 -15.44
N ASP A 635 31.97 -31.23 -14.93
CA ASP A 635 33.39 -31.19 -15.23
C ASP A 635 33.67 -31.71 -16.66
N LYS A 636 34.92 -31.61 -17.11
CA LYS A 636 35.37 -32.15 -18.40
C LYS A 636 35.10 -33.64 -18.62
N ASP A 637 34.92 -34.42 -17.54
CA ASP A 637 34.61 -35.85 -17.57
C ASP A 637 33.09 -36.10 -17.49
N GLN A 638 32.26 -35.06 -17.70
CA GLN A 638 30.80 -35.07 -17.61
C GLN A 638 30.25 -35.43 -16.22
N ARG A 639 31.05 -35.28 -15.16
CA ARG A 639 30.58 -35.50 -13.78
C ARG A 639 29.87 -34.25 -13.28
N PRO A 640 28.70 -34.37 -12.64
CA PRO A 640 28.00 -33.22 -12.09
C PRO A 640 28.80 -32.47 -11.04
N MET A 641 28.80 -31.14 -11.12
CA MET A 641 29.50 -30.28 -10.17
C MET A 641 28.51 -29.63 -9.20
N GLN A 642 28.63 -29.97 -7.91
CA GLN A 642 27.82 -29.38 -6.83
C GLN A 642 28.38 -28.02 -6.38
N ASP A 643 27.50 -27.15 -5.88
CA ASP A 643 27.84 -25.87 -5.23
C ASP A 643 28.53 -24.85 -6.15
N VAL A 644 28.45 -25.05 -7.48
CA VAL A 644 28.88 -24.08 -8.49
C VAL A 644 27.87 -22.95 -8.54
N SER A 645 28.36 -21.71 -8.57
CA SER A 645 27.48 -20.55 -8.66
C SER A 645 27.07 -20.31 -10.11
N VAL A 646 25.76 -20.21 -10.33
CA VAL A 646 25.12 -19.96 -11.63
C VAL A 646 24.37 -18.63 -11.56
N ARG A 647 24.73 -17.67 -12.41
CA ARG A 647 24.05 -16.39 -12.57
C ARG A 647 23.21 -16.39 -13.84
N TYR A 648 21.97 -15.93 -13.69
CA TYR A 648 21.02 -15.71 -14.79
C TYR A 648 21.04 -14.21 -15.10
N LEU A 649 21.74 -13.82 -16.15
CA LEU A 649 22.08 -12.43 -16.44
C LEU A 649 21.21 -11.87 -17.56
N LEU A 650 20.59 -10.72 -17.33
CA LEU A 650 19.82 -9.98 -18.33
C LEU A 650 20.62 -8.77 -18.80
N TYR A 651 20.66 -8.55 -20.11
CA TYR A 651 21.21 -7.30 -20.63
C TYR A 651 20.29 -6.12 -20.31
N ASN A 652 20.84 -5.09 -19.69
CA ASN A 652 20.20 -3.80 -19.50
C ASN A 652 21.29 -2.76 -19.19
N TYR A 653 21.15 -1.50 -19.57
CA TYR A 653 22.13 -0.43 -19.34
C TYR A 653 23.57 -0.78 -19.77
N ALA A 654 23.71 -1.44 -20.93
CA ALA A 654 25.00 -1.94 -21.41
C ALA A 654 25.78 -2.77 -20.36
N GLU A 655 25.08 -3.44 -19.45
CA GLU A 655 25.61 -4.41 -18.50
C GLU A 655 24.83 -5.73 -18.56
N PHE A 656 25.40 -6.81 -18.02
CA PHE A 656 24.71 -8.08 -17.83
C PHE A 656 24.32 -8.23 -16.36
N TYR A 657 23.15 -7.69 -16.01
CA TYR A 657 22.65 -7.60 -14.64
C TYR A 657 22.14 -8.97 -14.13
N PRO A 658 22.54 -9.44 -12.94
CA PRO A 658 22.10 -10.72 -12.41
C PRO A 658 20.66 -10.67 -11.88
N LEU A 659 19.73 -11.32 -12.58
CA LEU A 659 18.35 -11.53 -12.09
C LEU A 659 18.35 -12.41 -10.83
N ALA A 660 19.16 -13.46 -10.84
CA ALA A 660 19.43 -14.32 -9.69
C ALA A 660 20.82 -14.94 -9.76
N THR A 661 21.40 -15.23 -8.59
CA THR A 661 22.59 -16.06 -8.43
C THR A 661 22.25 -17.25 -7.55
N LEU A 662 22.27 -18.45 -8.13
CA LEU A 662 21.88 -19.71 -7.50
C LEU A 662 23.08 -20.67 -7.47
N LYS A 663 22.99 -21.74 -6.68
CA LYS A 663 24.00 -22.79 -6.66
C LYS A 663 23.46 -24.07 -7.28
N THR A 664 24.35 -24.88 -7.85
CA THR A 664 24.01 -26.22 -8.31
C THR A 664 23.85 -27.20 -7.15
N ASP A 665 22.89 -28.11 -7.28
CA ASP A 665 22.66 -29.19 -6.33
C ASP A 665 23.67 -30.36 -6.48
N ARG A 666 23.45 -31.47 -5.78
CA ARG A 666 24.30 -32.67 -5.88
C ARG A 666 24.31 -33.32 -7.26
N GLN A 667 23.28 -33.04 -8.06
CA GLN A 667 23.20 -33.47 -9.45
C GLN A 667 23.76 -32.39 -10.38
N GLY A 668 24.44 -31.36 -9.89
CA GLY A 668 24.96 -30.29 -10.73
C GLY A 668 23.89 -29.45 -11.41
N LEU A 669 22.65 -29.47 -10.92
CA LEU A 669 21.52 -28.73 -11.49
C LEU A 669 21.26 -27.43 -10.73
N SER A 670 21.06 -26.36 -11.47
CA SER A 670 20.43 -25.11 -11.02
C SER A 670 19.18 -24.87 -11.87
N GLN A 671 18.16 -24.21 -11.31
CA GLN A 671 16.95 -23.91 -12.04
C GLN A 671 16.37 -22.55 -11.66
N LEU A 672 15.74 -21.87 -12.61
CA LEU A 672 15.01 -20.64 -12.37
C LEU A 672 13.80 -20.53 -13.32
N ARG A 673 12.66 -20.10 -12.79
CA ARG A 673 11.47 -19.79 -13.59
C ARG A 673 11.57 -18.38 -14.15
N LEU A 674 11.52 -18.24 -15.47
CA LEU A 674 11.82 -17.01 -16.21
C LEU A 674 10.84 -16.76 -17.36
N GLY A 675 10.68 -15.48 -17.72
CA GLY A 675 10.00 -15.08 -18.95
C GLY A 675 10.71 -15.59 -20.22
N LEU A 676 10.00 -15.58 -21.35
CA LEU A 676 10.40 -16.28 -22.57
C LEU A 676 11.40 -15.53 -23.48
N GLY A 677 12.33 -14.75 -22.89
CA GLY A 677 13.34 -13.98 -23.63
C GLY A 677 14.73 -14.62 -23.62
N ASP A 678 15.70 -13.91 -24.20
CA ASP A 678 17.11 -14.30 -24.18
C ASP A 678 17.83 -13.78 -22.93
N ILE A 679 18.70 -14.62 -22.36
CA ILE A 679 19.59 -14.26 -21.24
C ILE A 679 20.99 -14.81 -21.48
N LEU A 680 21.96 -14.30 -20.71
CA LEU A 680 23.28 -14.90 -20.59
C LEU A 680 23.35 -15.71 -19.30
N VAL A 681 23.68 -16.99 -19.37
CA VAL A 681 23.89 -17.81 -18.18
C VAL A 681 25.39 -17.92 -17.92
N TRP A 682 25.81 -17.61 -16.71
CA TRP A 682 27.21 -17.67 -16.28
C TRP A 682 27.37 -18.65 -15.12
N ALA A 683 28.16 -19.71 -15.29
CA ALA A 683 28.50 -20.64 -14.23
C ALA A 683 29.99 -20.51 -13.89
N GLY A 684 30.35 -20.41 -12.60
CA GLY A 684 31.75 -20.31 -12.23
C GLY A 684 32.06 -20.32 -10.73
N ASP A 685 33.35 -20.43 -10.44
CA ASP A 685 33.99 -20.23 -9.14
C ASP A 685 35.11 -19.18 -9.27
N SER A 686 35.94 -19.01 -8.23
CA SER A 686 37.02 -18.01 -8.25
C SER A 686 38.15 -18.31 -9.25
N ARG A 687 38.20 -19.51 -9.82
CA ARG A 687 39.28 -20.01 -10.69
C ARG A 687 38.82 -20.32 -12.11
N HIS A 688 37.57 -20.77 -12.29
CA HIS A 688 37.03 -21.20 -13.57
C HIS A 688 35.63 -20.65 -13.77
N TYR A 689 35.29 -20.27 -15.00
CA TYR A 689 33.93 -19.88 -15.35
C TYR A 689 33.62 -20.22 -16.82
N ARG A 690 32.34 -20.43 -17.11
CA ARG A 690 31.76 -20.66 -18.43
C ARG A 690 30.48 -19.85 -18.57
N PHE A 691 30.22 -19.31 -19.75
CA PHE A 691 28.97 -18.61 -20.03
C PHE A 691 28.42 -18.95 -21.41
N GLU A 692 27.10 -18.84 -21.56
CA GLU A 692 26.42 -19.08 -22.84
C GLU A 692 25.14 -18.24 -22.93
N LYS A 693 24.85 -17.71 -24.13
CA LYS A 693 23.58 -17.07 -24.43
C LYS A 693 22.53 -18.17 -24.61
N VAL A 694 21.40 -18.05 -23.93
CA VAL A 694 20.28 -19.00 -24.06
C VAL A 694 18.99 -18.26 -24.37
N SER A 695 18.17 -18.85 -25.25
CA SER A 695 16.80 -18.43 -25.46
C SER A 695 15.87 -19.25 -24.59
N VAL A 696 15.26 -18.62 -23.58
CA VAL A 696 14.41 -19.32 -22.62
C VAL A 696 13.22 -19.94 -23.34
N ALA A 697 12.62 -19.28 -24.35
CA ALA A 697 11.48 -19.82 -25.09
C ALA A 697 11.70 -21.26 -25.59
N THR A 698 12.88 -21.55 -26.16
CA THR A 698 13.16 -22.80 -26.90
C THR A 698 14.06 -23.78 -26.15
N THR A 699 14.66 -23.38 -25.03
CA THR A 699 15.62 -24.22 -24.29
C THR A 699 15.04 -24.70 -22.97
N ASP A 700 14.99 -26.01 -22.75
CA ASP A 700 14.53 -26.57 -21.46
C ASP A 700 15.70 -26.79 -20.50
N THR A 701 16.82 -27.36 -20.99
CA THR A 701 18.05 -27.57 -20.21
C THR A 701 19.27 -27.07 -20.96
N LEU A 702 20.04 -26.18 -20.34
CA LEU A 702 21.36 -25.74 -20.79
C LEU A 702 22.44 -26.61 -20.13
N HIS A 703 23.37 -27.14 -20.91
CA HIS A 703 24.49 -27.95 -20.41
C HIS A 703 25.79 -27.14 -20.49
N LEU A 704 26.40 -26.85 -19.35
CA LEU A 704 27.68 -26.15 -19.24
C LEU A 704 28.77 -27.11 -18.75
N VAL A 705 29.84 -27.23 -19.54
CA VAL A 705 31.04 -28.00 -19.19
C VAL A 705 32.12 -27.03 -18.71
N MET A 706 32.67 -27.30 -17.52
CA MET A 706 33.75 -26.53 -16.90
C MET A 706 35.09 -27.17 -17.30
N ASP A 707 35.61 -26.81 -18.48
CA ASP A 707 36.79 -27.42 -19.09
C ASP A 707 37.99 -26.47 -19.31
N GLU A 708 37.75 -25.17 -19.55
CA GLU A 708 38.82 -24.17 -19.80
C GLU A 708 38.58 -22.82 -19.10
N GLN A 709 39.67 -22.09 -18.86
CA GLN A 709 39.64 -20.68 -18.48
C GLN A 709 39.32 -19.86 -19.74
N THR A 710 38.28 -19.02 -19.72
CA THR A 710 37.95 -18.16 -20.87
C THR A 710 39.19 -17.37 -21.30
N PRO A 711 39.53 -17.30 -22.60
CA PRO A 711 40.75 -16.63 -23.04
C PRO A 711 40.74 -15.16 -22.65
N ALA A 712 41.81 -14.69 -22.00
CA ALA A 712 42.08 -13.27 -21.86
C ALA A 712 42.17 -12.65 -23.27
N ASN A 713 41.58 -11.46 -23.47
CA ASN A 713 41.58 -10.74 -24.74
C ASN A 713 40.69 -11.34 -25.85
N ALA A 714 39.59 -12.01 -25.49
CA ALA A 714 38.57 -12.49 -26.43
C ALA A 714 37.32 -11.60 -26.43
N ALA A 715 36.54 -11.65 -27.52
CA ALA A 715 35.28 -10.93 -27.67
C ALA A 715 34.18 -11.79 -28.30
N TRP A 716 32.93 -11.55 -27.90
CA TRP A 716 31.73 -12.24 -28.39
C TRP A 716 30.63 -11.24 -28.74
N ASP A 717 29.87 -11.58 -29.78
CA ASP A 717 28.72 -10.81 -30.24
C ASP A 717 27.43 -11.55 -29.88
N PHE A 718 26.47 -10.84 -29.31
CA PHE A 718 25.17 -11.37 -28.92
C PHE A 718 24.03 -10.53 -29.47
N ASP A 719 23.02 -11.20 -30.02
CA ASP A 719 21.75 -10.60 -30.38
C ASP A 719 20.73 -11.06 -29.35
N LEU A 720 20.30 -10.18 -28.47
CA LEU A 720 19.47 -10.54 -27.31
C LEU A 720 18.03 -10.14 -27.58
N VAL A 721 17.16 -11.14 -27.79
CA VAL A 721 15.75 -10.94 -28.13
C VAL A 721 14.90 -10.94 -26.85
N PRO A 722 14.12 -9.87 -26.56
CA PRO A 722 13.22 -9.85 -25.42
C PRO A 722 11.97 -10.73 -25.66
N PRO A 723 11.16 -11.01 -24.61
CA PRO A 723 9.86 -11.65 -24.79
C PRO A 723 8.97 -10.88 -25.78
N VAL A 724 8.18 -11.63 -26.56
CA VAL A 724 7.28 -11.09 -27.59
C VAL A 724 6.19 -10.23 -26.95
N ALA A 725 5.90 -9.08 -27.55
CA ALA A 725 4.81 -8.21 -27.12
C ALA A 725 3.45 -8.84 -27.42
N LYS A 726 2.50 -8.70 -26.48
CA LYS A 726 1.11 -9.16 -26.63
C LYS A 726 0.20 -7.96 -26.94
N ALA A 727 -0.97 -8.24 -27.51
CA ALA A 727 -1.99 -7.20 -27.68
C ALA A 727 -2.44 -6.64 -26.31
N PRO A 728 -2.69 -5.32 -26.20
CA PRO A 728 -3.13 -4.70 -24.97
C PRO A 728 -4.40 -5.35 -24.40
N LEU A 729 -4.50 -5.39 -23.07
CA LEU A 729 -5.74 -5.82 -22.41
C LEU A 729 -6.87 -4.80 -22.64
N PRO A 730 -8.12 -5.26 -22.83
CA PRO A 730 -9.26 -4.36 -23.03
C PRO A 730 -9.56 -3.57 -21.75
N VAL A 731 -10.08 -2.36 -21.91
CA VAL A 731 -10.42 -1.48 -20.78
C VAL A 731 -11.88 -1.01 -20.87
N ASN A 732 -12.55 -0.94 -19.72
CA ASN A 732 -13.82 -0.25 -19.57
C ASN A 732 -13.66 1.28 -19.72
N GLU A 733 -14.04 1.81 -20.89
CA GLU A 733 -13.97 3.24 -21.20
C GLU A 733 -14.81 4.13 -20.27
N THR A 734 -15.99 3.65 -19.83
CA THR A 734 -16.83 4.41 -18.88
C THR A 734 -16.17 4.53 -17.52
N GLY A 735 -15.60 3.41 -17.02
CA GLY A 735 -14.82 3.40 -15.78
C GLY A 735 -13.59 4.31 -15.88
N ARG A 736 -12.85 4.23 -16.99
CA ARG A 736 -11.69 5.09 -17.26
C ARG A 736 -12.04 6.57 -17.24
N ALA A 737 -13.15 6.97 -17.86
CA ALA A 737 -13.58 8.37 -17.85
C ALA A 737 -13.96 8.86 -16.44
N ALA A 738 -14.62 8.02 -15.63
CA ALA A 738 -14.93 8.35 -14.23
C ALA A 738 -13.66 8.48 -13.39
N ASN A 739 -12.72 7.54 -13.56
CA ASN A 739 -11.41 7.57 -12.89
C ASN A 739 -10.63 8.84 -13.24
N ASN A 740 -10.59 9.25 -14.51
CA ASN A 740 -9.87 10.47 -14.91
C ASN A 740 -10.45 11.75 -14.24
N ARG A 741 -11.78 11.85 -14.10
CA ARG A 741 -12.41 12.97 -13.38
C ARG A 741 -12.01 12.98 -11.91
N ARG A 742 -11.91 11.79 -11.31
CA ARG A 742 -11.50 11.61 -9.92
C ARG A 742 -10.02 11.97 -9.73
N LEU A 743 -9.13 11.50 -10.61
CA LEU A 743 -7.71 11.87 -10.63
C LEU A 743 -7.51 13.40 -10.66
N ALA A 744 -8.26 14.11 -11.51
CA ALA A 744 -8.18 15.57 -11.59
C ALA A 744 -8.60 16.28 -10.27
N TYR A 745 -9.59 15.72 -9.56
CA TYR A 745 -9.96 16.21 -8.23
C TYR A 745 -8.86 15.94 -7.20
N GLU A 746 -8.25 14.77 -7.22
CA GLU A 746 -7.15 14.38 -6.32
C GLU A 746 -5.90 15.24 -6.55
N ASP A 747 -5.58 15.55 -7.82
CA ASP A 747 -4.54 16.51 -8.18
C ASP A 747 -4.81 17.88 -7.54
N SER A 748 -6.07 18.34 -7.52
CA SER A 748 -6.41 19.63 -6.89
C SER A 748 -6.16 19.64 -5.38
N ILE A 749 -6.37 18.51 -4.69
CA ILE A 749 -6.06 18.35 -3.27
C ILE A 749 -4.56 18.46 -3.05
N ARG A 750 -3.76 17.76 -3.87
CA ARG A 750 -2.31 17.79 -3.79
C ARG A 750 -1.75 19.17 -4.10
N THR A 751 -2.23 19.84 -5.14
CA THR A 751 -1.84 21.22 -5.47
C THR A 751 -2.17 22.20 -4.34
N ALA A 752 -3.33 22.05 -3.68
CA ALA A 752 -3.67 22.86 -2.51
C ALA A 752 -2.70 22.62 -1.33
N TYR A 753 -2.24 21.39 -1.13
CA TYR A 753 -1.20 21.07 -0.15
C TYR A 753 0.15 21.69 -0.52
N GLU A 754 0.59 21.57 -1.78
CA GLU A 754 1.86 22.16 -2.25
C GLU A 754 1.86 23.70 -2.14
N ALA A 755 0.71 24.34 -2.33
CA ALA A 755 0.55 25.78 -2.13
C ALA A 755 0.77 26.24 -0.68
N THR A 756 0.85 25.32 0.29
CA THR A 756 1.21 25.63 1.68
C THR A 756 2.73 25.69 1.92
N PHE A 757 3.54 25.31 0.92
CA PHE A 757 4.99 25.40 1.01
C PHE A 757 5.44 26.86 0.91
N MET A 758 6.59 27.18 1.51
CA MET A 758 7.11 28.55 1.46
C MET A 758 7.36 28.98 0.01
N SER A 759 6.74 30.09 -0.38
CA SER A 759 6.92 30.69 -1.69
C SER A 759 8.31 31.30 -1.85
N GLU A 760 8.73 31.50 -3.11
CA GLU A 760 10.01 32.15 -3.42
C GLU A 760 10.07 33.56 -2.83
N GLU A 761 8.96 34.32 -2.90
CA GLU A 761 8.88 35.67 -2.34
C GLU A 761 9.06 35.66 -0.81
N GLU A 762 8.39 34.77 -0.09
CA GLU A 762 8.54 34.62 1.37
C GLU A 762 9.97 34.23 1.75
N ALA A 763 10.60 33.33 0.99
CA ALA A 763 11.99 32.93 1.21
C ALA A 763 12.95 34.11 1.02
N ILE A 764 12.75 34.93 -0.02
CA ILE A 764 13.54 36.15 -0.27
C ILE A 764 13.35 37.17 0.86
N GLN A 765 12.12 37.35 1.35
CA GLN A 765 11.84 38.26 2.47
C GLN A 765 12.53 37.80 3.75
N LEU A 766 12.50 36.50 4.05
CA LEU A 766 13.21 35.94 5.20
C LEU A 766 14.72 36.08 5.05
N ALA A 767 15.28 35.77 3.87
CA ALA A 767 16.70 35.94 3.58
C ALA A 767 17.17 37.38 3.80
N ARG A 768 16.36 38.37 3.38
CA ARG A 768 16.64 39.78 3.61
C ARG A 768 16.65 40.14 5.10
N LYS A 769 15.70 39.61 5.88
CA LYS A 769 15.63 39.81 7.34
C LYS A 769 16.83 39.18 8.06
N LEU A 770 17.32 38.06 7.56
CA LEU A 770 18.47 37.34 8.12
C LEU A 770 19.82 37.83 7.56
N GLU A 771 19.82 38.83 6.67
CA GLU A 771 21.03 39.37 6.02
C GLU A 771 21.88 38.29 5.33
N ILE A 772 21.22 37.36 4.64
CA ILE A 772 21.84 36.25 3.88
C ILE A 772 21.56 36.37 2.37
N ASP A 773 22.23 35.53 1.56
CA ASP A 773 22.02 35.50 0.11
C ASP A 773 20.56 35.13 -0.23
N GLN A 774 19.89 36.04 -0.94
CA GLN A 774 18.46 35.92 -1.27
C GLN A 774 18.21 34.84 -2.33
N GLU A 775 19.06 34.75 -3.35
CA GLU A 775 18.85 33.86 -4.49
C GLU A 775 19.17 32.42 -4.10
N VAL A 776 20.33 32.20 -3.47
CA VAL A 776 20.75 30.86 -3.04
C VAL A 776 19.78 30.29 -2.00
N PHE A 777 19.37 31.10 -1.02
CA PHE A 777 18.42 30.63 0.00
C PHE A 777 17.05 30.30 -0.59
N ALA A 778 16.53 31.13 -1.50
CA ALA A 778 15.27 30.85 -2.17
C ALA A 778 15.31 29.54 -2.97
N GLN A 779 16.39 29.28 -3.72
CA GLN A 779 16.57 28.04 -4.46
C GLN A 779 16.61 26.81 -3.54
N ILE A 780 17.32 26.88 -2.42
CA ILE A 780 17.38 25.79 -1.42
C ILE A 780 16.01 25.53 -0.81
N ILE A 781 15.27 26.60 -0.44
CA ILE A 781 13.94 26.47 0.14
C ILE A 781 12.95 25.85 -0.85
N GLN A 782 12.97 26.24 -2.13
CA GLN A 782 12.13 25.60 -3.15
C GLN A 782 12.41 24.09 -3.29
N LYS A 783 13.70 23.70 -3.27
CA LYS A 783 14.10 22.28 -3.29
C LYS A 783 13.69 21.51 -2.04
N SER A 784 13.55 22.18 -0.89
CA SER A 784 13.18 21.55 0.38
C SER A 784 11.71 21.13 0.49
N ARG A 785 10.83 21.63 -0.39
CA ARG A 785 9.38 21.33 -0.40
C ARG A 785 8.77 21.51 1.00
N GLY A 786 8.01 20.55 1.52
CA GLY A 786 7.41 20.64 2.85
C GLY A 786 8.40 20.69 4.02
N ASN A 787 9.71 20.51 3.80
CA ASN A 787 10.76 20.58 4.82
C ASN A 787 11.33 21.98 5.07
N TRP A 788 10.82 23.00 4.37
CA TRP A 788 11.30 24.38 4.49
C TRP A 788 11.40 24.88 5.93
N ARG A 789 10.48 24.47 6.82
CA ARG A 789 10.49 24.86 8.24
C ARG A 789 11.74 24.40 8.98
N ASP A 790 12.19 23.17 8.72
CA ASP A 790 13.40 22.64 9.33
C ASP A 790 14.62 23.44 8.87
N LEU A 791 14.72 23.76 7.57
CA LEU A 791 15.85 24.54 7.05
C LEU A 791 15.85 25.99 7.55
N CYS A 792 14.70 26.64 7.60
CA CYS A 792 14.57 27.97 8.22
C CYS A 792 14.99 27.95 9.68
N ASN A 793 14.56 26.93 10.44
CA ASN A 793 14.95 26.78 11.85
C ASN A 793 16.47 26.64 12.04
N VAL A 794 17.17 25.93 11.14
CA VAL A 794 18.64 25.84 11.18
C VAL A 794 19.26 27.23 10.99
N MET A 795 18.80 27.97 9.98
CA MET A 795 19.33 29.30 9.67
C MET A 795 19.07 30.33 10.78
N GLU A 796 17.88 30.28 11.40
CA GLU A 796 17.49 31.19 12.48
C GLU A 796 18.22 30.91 13.80
N GLN A 797 18.50 29.64 14.12
CA GLN A 797 19.19 29.26 15.35
C GLN A 797 20.71 29.46 15.28
N MET A 798 21.29 29.57 14.09
CA MET A 798 22.71 29.80 13.92
C MET A 798 23.07 31.30 14.09
N PRO A 799 24.13 31.62 14.87
CA PRO A 799 24.65 32.98 14.97
C PRO A 799 25.00 33.56 13.59
N ALA A 800 24.85 34.88 13.43
CA ALA A 800 25.02 35.56 12.14
C ALA A 800 26.38 35.26 11.49
N GLU A 801 27.44 35.23 12.28
CA GLU A 801 28.81 34.93 11.87
C GLU A 801 29.05 33.48 11.42
N LYS A 802 28.09 32.57 11.68
CA LYS A 802 28.16 31.15 11.28
C LYS A 802 27.14 30.78 10.20
N ARG A 803 26.34 31.71 9.68
CA ARG A 803 25.33 31.43 8.66
C ARG A 803 25.93 30.99 7.32
N SER A 804 27.12 31.45 6.98
CA SER A 804 27.86 30.96 5.80
C SER A 804 28.12 29.45 5.87
N LEU A 805 28.38 28.91 7.07
CA LEU A 805 28.59 27.48 7.27
C LEU A 805 27.31 26.66 7.05
N VAL A 806 26.13 27.28 7.25
CA VAL A 806 24.85 26.65 6.93
C VAL A 806 24.74 26.44 5.43
N PHE A 807 25.09 27.45 4.61
CA PHE A 807 25.13 27.30 3.16
C PHE A 807 26.12 26.23 2.72
N ASP A 808 27.36 26.27 3.24
CA ASP A 808 28.39 25.26 2.95
C ASP A 808 27.85 23.83 3.17
N LEU A 809 27.07 23.61 4.25
CA LEU A 809 26.48 22.31 4.53
C LEU A 809 25.31 21.97 3.59
N LEU A 810 24.38 22.90 3.38
CA LEU A 810 23.16 22.66 2.59
C LEU A 810 23.48 22.45 1.09
N GLU A 811 24.60 22.98 0.60
CA GLU A 811 25.03 22.81 -0.80
C GLU A 811 25.71 21.46 -1.07
N VAL A 812 26.25 20.78 -0.05
CA VAL A 812 26.97 19.50 -0.23
C VAL A 812 26.19 18.26 0.17
N ILE A 813 25.05 18.42 0.83
CA ILE A 813 24.11 17.31 1.06
C ILE A 813 23.27 17.03 -0.20
N SER A 814 22.66 15.84 -0.25
CA SER A 814 21.82 15.50 -1.42
C SER A 814 20.53 16.31 -1.44
N GLU A 815 19.91 16.45 -2.62
CA GLU A 815 18.64 17.16 -2.72
C GLU A 815 17.52 16.49 -1.89
N LYS A 816 17.54 15.16 -1.73
CA LYS A 816 16.60 14.48 -0.82
C LYS A 816 16.84 14.84 0.64
N ASP A 817 18.09 15.12 1.04
CA ASP A 817 18.39 15.57 2.40
C ASP A 817 17.79 16.94 2.69
N LEU A 818 17.69 17.83 1.69
CA LEU A 818 16.95 19.09 1.83
C LEU A 818 15.47 18.86 2.13
N ARG A 819 14.91 17.74 1.66
CA ARG A 819 13.48 17.38 1.79
C ARG A 819 13.14 16.58 3.04
N ASP A 820 14.12 15.92 3.68
CA ASP A 820 13.83 15.05 4.84
C ASP A 820 14.81 15.12 6.01
N ALA A 821 15.89 15.91 5.94
CA ALA A 821 16.79 16.09 7.08
C ALA A 821 16.13 16.97 8.16
N PRO A 822 16.04 16.49 9.41
CA PRO A 822 15.53 17.31 10.52
C PRO A 822 16.52 18.41 10.91
N ALA A 823 16.01 19.56 11.36
CA ALA A 823 16.84 20.68 11.82
C ALA A 823 17.83 20.26 12.92
N SER A 824 17.40 19.37 13.83
CA SER A 824 18.22 18.86 14.93
C SER A 824 19.46 18.08 14.46
N VAL A 825 19.37 17.36 13.34
CA VAL A 825 20.50 16.62 12.76
C VAL A 825 21.48 17.59 12.12
N LEU A 826 20.99 18.54 11.33
CA LEU A 826 21.83 19.54 10.66
C LEU A 826 22.56 20.43 11.68
N LEU A 827 21.84 20.93 12.69
CA LEU A 827 22.43 21.71 13.80
C LEU A 827 23.46 20.91 14.58
N SER A 828 23.20 19.61 14.84
CA SER A 828 24.17 18.74 15.51
C SER A 828 25.50 18.70 14.75
N HIS A 829 25.48 18.55 13.42
CA HIS A 829 26.70 18.57 12.62
C HIS A 829 27.38 19.95 12.60
N LEU A 830 26.64 21.04 12.45
CA LEU A 830 27.20 22.40 12.50
C LEU A 830 27.90 22.69 13.84
N GLN A 831 27.40 22.13 14.94
CA GLN A 831 27.95 22.33 16.28
C GLN A 831 29.14 21.43 16.63
N HIS A 832 29.17 20.20 16.11
CA HIS A 832 30.13 19.17 16.54
C HIS A 832 31.20 18.84 15.49
N THR A 833 31.24 19.55 14.36
CA THR A 833 32.30 19.40 13.35
C THR A 833 33.57 20.15 13.79
N PRO A 834 34.74 19.50 13.84
CA PRO A 834 36.02 20.17 14.13
C PRO A 834 36.39 21.24 13.09
N SER A 835 37.16 22.25 13.50
CA SER A 835 37.65 23.35 12.64
C SER A 835 38.55 22.87 11.49
N ALA A 836 38.63 23.65 10.41
CA ALA A 836 39.37 23.32 9.19
C ALA A 836 40.90 23.62 9.24
N GLU A 837 41.51 23.68 10.43
CA GLU A 837 42.81 24.36 10.66
C GLU A 837 43.98 23.93 9.74
N GLU A 838 43.95 22.71 9.19
CA GLU A 838 45.01 22.17 8.31
C GLU A 838 44.50 21.64 6.95
N THR A 839 43.19 21.70 6.68
CA THR A 839 42.58 21.12 5.47
C THR A 839 42.03 22.21 4.55
N ALA A 840 42.22 22.07 3.24
CA ALA A 840 41.60 22.96 2.26
C ALA A 840 40.08 23.03 2.46
N HIS A 841 39.50 24.23 2.42
CA HIS A 841 38.10 24.48 2.79
C HIS A 841 37.13 23.60 2.00
N ASP A 842 37.35 23.43 0.70
CA ASP A 842 36.53 22.58 -0.19
C ASP A 842 36.55 21.10 0.22
N ILE A 843 37.73 20.55 0.51
CA ILE A 843 37.90 19.18 1.00
C ILE A 843 37.24 19.02 2.37
N TRP A 844 37.41 20.00 3.26
CA TRP A 844 36.81 19.99 4.58
C TRP A 844 35.28 20.06 4.52
N VAL A 845 34.71 20.96 3.70
CA VAL A 845 33.26 21.06 3.52
C VAL A 845 32.71 19.73 2.97
N LYS A 846 33.30 19.21 1.90
CA LYS A 846 32.80 18.01 1.21
C LYS A 846 32.96 16.72 2.01
N TYR A 847 34.02 16.59 2.81
CA TYR A 847 34.40 15.30 3.42
C TYR A 847 34.60 15.34 4.93
N VAL A 848 34.36 16.47 5.60
CA VAL A 848 34.34 16.58 7.07
C VAL A 848 33.03 17.21 7.54
N LEU A 849 32.64 18.38 7.04
CA LEU A 849 31.37 19.05 7.38
C LEU A 849 30.18 18.22 6.91
N ASN A 850 30.21 17.78 5.64
CA ASN A 850 29.14 17.03 5.00
C ASN A 850 28.72 15.81 5.85
N PRO A 851 27.47 15.77 6.35
CA PRO A 851 26.99 14.63 7.12
C PRO A 851 26.72 13.40 6.25
N ARG A 852 26.47 13.56 4.95
CA ARG A 852 26.15 12.49 4.01
C ARG A 852 27.40 11.67 3.67
N ILE A 853 27.38 10.36 3.90
CA ILE A 853 28.48 9.44 3.57
C ILE A 853 28.13 8.61 2.33
N ALA A 854 26.98 7.94 2.34
CA ALA A 854 26.42 7.16 1.23
C ALA A 854 24.87 7.26 1.26
N LEU A 855 24.14 6.16 1.13
CA LEU A 855 22.66 6.14 1.03
C LEU A 855 21.94 6.00 2.38
N GLU A 856 22.65 6.07 3.52
CA GLU A 856 22.10 5.87 4.86
C GLU A 856 21.06 6.93 5.30
N LYS A 857 20.39 6.72 6.43
CA LYS A 857 19.64 7.81 7.08
C LYS A 857 20.61 8.83 7.66
N LEU A 858 20.41 10.13 7.40
CA LEU A 858 21.18 11.16 8.10
C LEU A 858 20.85 11.16 9.59
N THR A 859 21.89 11.14 10.42
CA THR A 859 21.81 11.18 11.88
C THR A 859 22.94 12.04 12.42
N GLY A 860 22.78 12.62 13.62
CA GLY A 860 23.82 13.40 14.29
C GLY A 860 24.97 12.53 14.83
N TYR A 861 25.62 11.73 13.98
CA TYR A 861 26.59 10.71 14.41
C TYR A 861 27.81 11.32 15.11
N LYS A 862 28.21 12.55 14.78
CA LYS A 862 29.36 13.21 15.42
C LYS A 862 29.11 13.42 16.91
N ALA A 863 27.94 13.96 17.26
CA ALA A 863 27.53 14.16 18.65
C ALA A 863 27.24 12.82 19.36
N SER A 864 26.73 11.81 18.63
CA SER A 864 26.44 10.50 19.20
C SER A 864 27.69 9.68 19.51
N LEU A 865 28.70 9.68 18.62
CA LEU A 865 29.89 8.84 18.77
C LEU A 865 30.89 9.43 19.77
N ARG A 866 31.08 10.75 19.76
CA ARG A 866 32.14 11.43 20.53
C ARG A 866 32.18 11.05 22.02
N PRO A 867 31.05 11.01 22.76
CA PRO A 867 31.04 10.70 24.20
C PRO A 867 31.46 9.27 24.55
N HIS A 868 31.44 8.33 23.60
CA HIS A 868 31.79 6.93 23.85
C HIS A 868 33.29 6.67 23.97
N PHE A 869 34.13 7.67 23.64
CA PHE A 869 35.58 7.55 23.67
C PHE A 869 36.22 8.75 24.36
N PRO A 870 37.35 8.56 25.07
CA PRO A 870 38.09 9.68 25.63
C PRO A 870 38.67 10.54 24.51
N GLU A 871 38.88 11.85 24.76
CA GLU A 871 39.49 12.76 23.76
C GLU A 871 40.85 12.28 23.25
N SER A 872 41.61 11.54 24.06
CA SER A 872 42.88 10.93 23.64
C SER A 872 42.73 9.88 22.52
N PHE A 873 41.55 9.25 22.37
CA PHE A 873 41.24 8.34 21.28
C PHE A 873 40.99 9.10 19.98
N TRP A 874 40.19 10.17 20.03
CA TRP A 874 39.93 11.03 18.87
C TRP A 874 41.19 11.71 18.36
N LEU A 875 42.06 12.16 19.27
CA LEU A 875 43.37 12.70 18.92
C LEU A 875 44.25 11.67 18.19
N LYS A 876 44.22 10.39 18.61
CA LYS A 876 44.94 9.31 17.94
C LYS A 876 44.40 9.06 16.53
N ILE A 877 43.09 9.11 16.31
CA ILE A 877 42.51 8.98 14.96
C ILE A 877 42.92 10.16 14.08
N SER A 878 42.83 11.39 14.60
CA SER A 878 43.28 12.59 13.90
C SER A 878 44.76 12.48 13.47
N GLN A 879 45.61 11.95 14.35
CA GLN A 879 47.03 11.73 14.08
C GLN A 879 47.34 10.47 13.26
N ASN A 880 46.48 9.46 13.26
CA ASN A 880 46.63 8.20 12.54
C ASN A 880 45.25 7.52 12.33
N PRO A 881 44.61 7.73 11.16
CA PRO A 881 43.28 7.18 10.88
C PRO A 881 43.19 5.65 10.92
N LEU A 882 44.32 4.93 10.78
CA LEU A 882 44.37 3.47 10.90
C LEU A 882 43.96 2.97 12.30
N VAL A 883 44.00 3.82 13.32
CA VAL A 883 43.49 3.51 14.65
C VAL A 883 41.98 3.22 14.61
N ALA A 884 41.22 3.91 13.76
CA ALA A 884 39.79 3.67 13.59
C ALA A 884 39.54 2.33 12.87
N GLU A 885 40.30 2.04 11.80
CA GLU A 885 40.23 0.76 11.08
C GLU A 885 40.53 -0.42 12.02
N GLN A 886 41.62 -0.33 12.79
CA GLN A 886 42.00 -1.35 13.76
C GLN A 886 40.91 -1.53 14.81
N TRP A 887 40.39 -0.44 15.40
CA TRP A 887 39.32 -0.53 16.38
C TRP A 887 38.08 -1.23 15.81
N ILE A 888 37.70 -0.91 14.56
CA ILE A 888 36.56 -1.55 13.88
C ILE A 888 36.82 -3.03 13.64
N ASN A 889 38.02 -3.42 13.17
CA ASN A 889 38.39 -4.83 12.99
C ASN A 889 38.31 -5.62 14.30
N ASP A 890 38.72 -5.00 15.41
CA ASP A 890 38.81 -5.65 16.72
C ASP A 890 37.44 -5.75 17.43
N HIS A 891 36.52 -4.81 17.16
CA HIS A 891 35.28 -4.64 17.95
C HIS A 891 33.97 -4.79 17.18
N ILE A 892 33.99 -4.73 15.84
CA ILE A 892 32.78 -4.85 15.02
C ILE A 892 32.81 -6.16 14.25
N LYS A 893 31.92 -7.07 14.65
CA LYS A 893 31.76 -8.37 14.00
C LYS A 893 31.29 -8.20 12.56
N LEU A 894 32.07 -8.72 11.61
CA LEU A 894 31.69 -8.75 10.20
C LEU A 894 30.60 -9.82 9.98
N LEU A 895 29.45 -9.39 9.48
CA LEU A 895 28.32 -10.25 9.12
C LEU A 895 28.22 -10.44 7.60
N GLY A 896 27.54 -11.50 7.18
CA GLY A 896 27.28 -11.78 5.77
C GLY A 896 26.08 -10.99 5.22
N ALA A 897 25.97 -10.92 3.89
CA ALA A 897 24.91 -10.18 3.19
C ALA A 897 23.47 -10.65 3.49
N ASP A 898 23.28 -11.84 4.06
CA ASP A 898 21.96 -12.36 4.43
C ASP A 898 21.29 -11.54 5.57
N GLU A 899 22.01 -10.61 6.22
CA GLU A 899 21.48 -9.67 7.23
C GLU A 899 20.95 -8.35 6.62
N HIS A 900 21.29 -8.05 5.36
CA HIS A 900 20.87 -6.87 4.58
C HIS A 900 20.20 -7.27 3.26
N TYR A 901 19.23 -8.18 3.33
CA TYR A 901 18.62 -8.83 2.17
C TYR A 901 17.72 -7.93 1.29
N ILE A 902 17.63 -6.65 1.62
CA ILE A 902 16.91 -5.59 0.91
C ILE A 902 17.78 -4.31 0.79
N GLU A 903 19.10 -4.46 0.91
CA GLU A 903 20.09 -3.41 0.60
C GLU A 903 19.92 -2.10 1.39
N THR A 904 19.50 -2.22 2.66
CA THR A 904 19.39 -1.10 3.59
C THR A 904 20.65 -0.96 4.44
N ALA A 905 21.32 0.19 4.38
CA ALA A 905 22.49 0.46 5.21
C ALA A 905 22.12 0.72 6.68
N ALA A 906 22.93 0.24 7.62
CA ALA A 906 22.85 0.69 9.01
C ALA A 906 23.43 2.11 9.15
N VAL A 907 22.92 2.89 10.10
CA VAL A 907 23.54 4.20 10.43
C VAL A 907 24.82 3.99 11.24
N PRO A 908 25.84 4.88 11.18
CA PRO A 908 27.11 4.68 11.86
C PRO A 908 26.99 4.35 13.36
N GLN A 909 26.18 5.10 14.10
CA GLN A 909 25.96 4.82 15.53
C GLN A 909 25.17 3.52 15.78
N GLY A 910 24.36 3.08 14.81
CA GLY A 910 23.67 1.79 14.83
C GLY A 910 24.69 0.65 14.77
N THR A 911 25.60 0.68 13.80
CA THR A 911 26.72 -0.28 13.68
C THR A 911 27.58 -0.29 14.95
N PHE A 912 27.90 0.89 15.50
CA PHE A 912 28.68 1.01 16.73
C PHE A 912 27.96 0.38 17.94
N SER A 913 26.65 0.59 18.08
CA SER A 913 25.86 0.08 19.20
C SER A 913 25.55 -1.42 19.09
N MET A 914 25.38 -1.93 17.86
CA MET A 914 25.18 -3.37 17.62
C MET A 914 26.46 -4.20 17.73
N LYS A 915 27.65 -3.56 17.68
CA LYS A 915 28.96 -4.23 17.59
C LYS A 915 29.05 -5.24 16.43
N ALA A 916 28.24 -5.03 15.40
CA ALA A 916 28.17 -5.90 14.24
C ALA A 916 27.65 -5.11 13.03
N GLY A 917 28.07 -5.52 11.85
CA GLY A 917 27.69 -4.91 10.56
C GLY A 917 28.30 -5.69 9.40
N ASP A 918 27.81 -5.47 8.20
CA ASP A 918 28.50 -5.97 7.01
C ASP A 918 29.70 -5.09 6.63
N ALA A 919 30.31 -5.33 5.47
CA ALA A 919 31.44 -4.53 5.02
C ALA A 919 31.06 -3.05 4.82
N HIS A 920 29.89 -2.77 4.24
CA HIS A 920 29.43 -1.41 3.97
C HIS A 920 29.14 -0.65 5.27
N ASP A 921 28.50 -1.28 6.26
CA ASP A 921 28.24 -0.66 7.56
C ASP A 921 29.53 -0.28 8.29
N ARG A 922 30.56 -1.13 8.19
CA ARG A 922 31.89 -0.87 8.76
C ARG A 922 32.59 0.27 8.04
N HIS A 923 32.41 0.38 6.73
CA HIS A 923 32.92 1.51 5.93
C HIS A 923 32.25 2.83 6.35
N LEU A 924 30.92 2.83 6.53
CA LEU A 924 30.17 3.99 7.02
C LEU A 924 30.65 4.42 8.40
N LEU A 925 30.83 3.47 9.34
CA LEU A 925 31.35 3.77 10.67
C LEU A 925 32.77 4.32 10.64
N PHE A 926 33.66 3.78 9.80
CA PHE A 926 35.02 4.30 9.65
C PHE A 926 35.02 5.75 9.18
N VAL A 927 34.26 6.07 8.13
CA VAL A 927 34.17 7.44 7.62
C VAL A 927 33.58 8.36 8.69
N ALA A 928 32.53 7.93 9.39
CA ALA A 928 31.94 8.71 10.48
C ALA A 928 32.96 9.00 11.61
N MET A 929 33.73 8.00 12.05
CA MET A 929 34.77 8.17 13.08
C MET A 929 35.89 9.12 12.62
N CYS A 930 36.35 9.00 11.36
CA CYS A 930 37.34 9.92 10.79
C CYS A 930 36.81 11.36 10.75
N ARG A 931 35.58 11.56 10.26
CA ARG A 931 34.95 12.89 10.19
C ARG A 931 34.69 13.49 11.57
N THR A 932 34.37 12.68 12.58
CA THR A 932 34.27 13.12 13.99
C THR A 932 35.63 13.57 14.54
N ALA A 933 36.73 12.96 14.11
CA ALA A 933 38.10 13.33 14.46
C ALA A 933 38.69 14.46 13.59
N GLY A 934 37.94 15.00 12.64
CA GLY A 934 38.39 16.08 11.74
C GLY A 934 39.19 15.60 10.52
N VAL A 935 39.21 14.30 10.24
CA VAL A 935 39.93 13.72 9.10
C VAL A 935 38.98 13.56 7.90
N PRO A 936 39.30 14.13 6.71
CA PRO A 936 38.48 13.94 5.52
C PRO A 936 38.51 12.48 5.08
N ALA A 937 37.32 11.88 4.93
CA ALA A 937 37.18 10.47 4.53
C ALA A 937 35.93 10.25 3.66
N LEU A 938 35.97 9.25 2.77
CA LEU A 938 34.90 8.92 1.84
C LEU A 938 34.86 7.41 1.51
N ILE A 939 33.75 6.97 0.93
CA ILE A 939 33.64 5.72 0.19
C ILE A 939 33.66 6.13 -1.30
N ASP A 940 34.63 5.63 -2.04
CA ASP A 940 34.82 5.97 -3.45
C ASP A 940 33.71 5.32 -4.27
N GLU A 941 32.90 6.12 -4.96
CA GLU A 941 31.71 5.62 -5.65
C GLU A 941 32.07 4.66 -6.79
N VAL A 942 33.19 4.89 -7.50
CA VAL A 942 33.61 4.09 -8.67
C VAL A 942 34.15 2.72 -8.24
N THR A 943 35.04 2.70 -7.24
CA THR A 943 35.77 1.50 -6.81
C THR A 943 35.15 0.81 -5.60
N GLY A 944 34.29 1.51 -4.85
CA GLY A 944 33.77 1.07 -3.55
C GLY A 944 34.79 1.09 -2.41
N HIS A 945 36.03 1.52 -2.68
CA HIS A 945 37.11 1.56 -1.69
C HIS A 945 36.92 2.70 -0.68
N VAL A 946 37.23 2.44 0.58
CA VAL A 946 37.21 3.47 1.62
C VAL A 946 38.53 4.20 1.64
N LYS A 947 38.48 5.54 1.65
CA LYS A 947 39.67 6.39 1.59
C LYS A 947 39.64 7.47 2.67
N PHE A 948 40.82 7.83 3.17
CA PHE A 948 41.03 9.03 3.99
C PHE A 948 42.10 9.93 3.36
N HIS A 949 42.00 11.24 3.58
CA HIS A 949 42.92 12.23 3.03
C HIS A 949 43.92 12.69 4.08
N ARG A 950 45.21 12.64 3.73
CA ARG A 950 46.30 13.14 4.58
C ARG A 950 47.48 13.58 3.72
N GLU A 951 48.16 14.66 4.11
CA GLU A 951 49.37 15.13 3.42
C GLU A 951 49.17 15.36 1.90
N GLY A 952 47.94 15.72 1.49
CA GLY A 952 47.58 15.96 0.09
C GLY A 952 47.28 14.70 -0.73
N ILE A 953 47.19 13.52 -0.11
CA ILE A 953 47.04 12.23 -0.79
C ILE A 953 45.87 11.44 -0.17
N TRP A 954 45.15 10.68 -1.00
CA TRP A 954 44.13 9.73 -0.56
C TRP A 954 44.73 8.34 -0.30
N HIS A 955 44.56 7.84 0.93
CA HIS A 955 45.00 6.51 1.34
C HIS A 955 43.81 5.56 1.42
N THR A 956 43.97 4.33 0.94
CA THR A 956 42.93 3.29 0.96
C THR A 956 43.03 2.41 2.22
N VAL A 957 41.90 2.05 2.81
CA VAL A 957 41.77 1.14 3.97
C VAL A 957 40.80 0.00 3.67
N PHE A 958 40.76 -1.04 4.51
CA PHE A 958 40.00 -2.28 4.34
C PHE A 958 40.32 -3.08 3.05
N SER A 959 41.47 -2.83 2.41
CA SER A 959 41.91 -3.56 1.22
C SER A 959 42.32 -5.00 1.58
N PRO A 960 41.72 -6.04 0.97
CA PRO A 960 42.16 -7.42 1.16
C PRO A 960 43.42 -7.77 0.35
N TYR A 961 43.87 -6.88 -0.55
CA TYR A 961 44.95 -7.11 -1.51
C TYR A 961 46.23 -6.33 -1.22
N SER A 962 46.22 -5.46 -0.20
CA SER A 962 47.39 -4.67 0.20
C SER A 962 47.46 -4.52 1.71
N ALA A 963 48.66 -4.39 2.27
CA ALA A 963 48.80 -4.07 3.70
C ALA A 963 48.09 -2.72 3.99
N PRO A 964 47.55 -2.51 5.21
CA PRO A 964 46.88 -1.26 5.58
C PRO A 964 47.71 -0.04 5.19
N GLY A 965 47.15 0.85 4.36
CA GLY A 965 47.82 2.07 3.89
C GLY A 965 48.67 1.95 2.61
N GLN A 966 48.69 0.81 1.90
CA GLN A 966 49.35 0.68 0.58
C GLN A 966 48.37 0.87 -0.60
N THR A 967 48.76 1.72 -1.55
CA THR A 967 48.10 1.93 -2.85
C THR A 967 48.21 0.66 -3.70
N GLN A 968 47.10 0.17 -4.27
CA GLN A 968 47.15 -0.91 -5.28
C GLN A 968 47.90 -0.41 -6.52
N ALA A 969 48.63 -1.31 -7.19
CA ALA A 969 49.32 -0.97 -8.43
C ALA A 969 48.28 -0.74 -9.54
N GLN A 970 48.32 0.43 -10.19
CA GLN A 970 47.36 0.84 -11.21
C GLN A 970 48.00 0.86 -12.60
N GLY A 971 47.19 0.64 -13.65
CA GLY A 971 47.51 0.91 -15.04
C GLY A 971 46.60 2.00 -15.63
N SER A 972 46.88 2.42 -16.86
CA SER A 972 46.10 3.43 -17.60
C SER A 972 45.25 2.77 -18.69
N LEU A 973 43.94 3.02 -18.73
CA LEU A 973 43.05 2.56 -19.81
C LEU A 973 42.74 3.71 -20.77
N GLN A 974 42.94 3.48 -22.07
CA GLN A 974 42.51 4.37 -23.15
C GLN A 974 41.37 3.72 -23.94
N LEU A 975 40.22 4.40 -24.00
CA LEU A 975 39.06 3.96 -24.77
C LEU A 975 39.08 4.64 -26.15
N ASN A 976 39.13 3.85 -27.22
CA ASN A 976 39.15 4.36 -28.59
C ASN A 976 37.81 4.08 -29.29
N TYR A 977 37.02 5.13 -29.52
CA TYR A 977 35.75 5.06 -30.23
C TYR A 977 35.83 5.87 -31.53
N GLN A 978 35.44 5.25 -32.65
CA GLN A 978 35.54 5.83 -34.00
C GLN A 978 34.17 6.02 -34.67
N GLY A 979 33.06 5.96 -33.92
CA GLY A 979 31.73 6.19 -34.49
C GLY A 979 31.34 7.67 -34.51
N ASP A 980 30.43 8.02 -35.42
CA ASP A 980 29.94 9.40 -35.59
C ASP A 980 28.95 9.82 -34.48
N GLU A 981 28.28 8.86 -33.84
CA GLU A 981 27.27 9.09 -32.80
C GLU A 981 27.88 9.14 -31.38
N PRO A 982 27.36 9.97 -30.44
CA PRO A 982 27.86 10.01 -29.07
C PRO A 982 27.76 8.67 -28.33
N CYS A 983 28.90 8.09 -27.93
CA CYS A 983 28.96 6.88 -27.11
C CYS A 983 28.99 7.25 -25.62
N LYS A 984 28.08 6.66 -24.83
CA LYS A 984 27.75 7.11 -23.45
C LYS A 984 27.74 5.94 -22.47
N TYR A 985 28.27 6.16 -21.26
CA TYR A 985 28.32 5.15 -20.21
C TYR A 985 26.91 4.77 -19.74
N TYR A 986 26.66 3.50 -19.44
CA TYR A 986 25.36 2.87 -19.14
C TYR A 986 24.33 2.90 -20.28
N GLN A 987 24.47 3.73 -21.31
CA GLN A 987 23.58 3.69 -22.48
C GLN A 987 24.15 2.80 -23.59
N HIS A 988 25.45 2.93 -23.85
CA HIS A 988 26.13 2.28 -24.95
C HIS A 988 27.26 1.36 -24.50
N PHE A 989 27.92 1.67 -23.38
CA PHE A 989 29.00 0.85 -22.85
C PHE A 989 29.11 0.89 -21.33
N THR A 990 29.66 -0.19 -20.75
CA THR A 990 30.11 -0.23 -19.35
C THR A 990 31.43 -0.99 -19.22
N LEU A 991 32.17 -0.71 -18.14
CA LEU A 991 33.37 -1.44 -17.75
C LEU A 991 33.08 -2.23 -16.48
N ALA A 992 33.52 -3.48 -16.41
CA ALA A 992 33.37 -4.33 -15.23
C ALA A 992 34.70 -4.98 -14.85
N LYS A 993 34.99 -5.06 -13.55
CA LYS A 993 36.20 -5.69 -12.99
C LYS A 993 35.88 -7.11 -12.55
N TYR A 994 36.78 -8.06 -12.81
CA TYR A 994 36.65 -9.43 -12.33
C TYR A 994 36.94 -9.50 -10.83
N GLU A 995 35.94 -9.89 -10.05
CA GLU A 995 36.03 -10.04 -8.60
C GLU A 995 35.24 -11.28 -8.15
N ASN A 996 35.88 -12.18 -7.40
CA ASN A 996 35.24 -13.35 -6.78
C ASN A 996 34.44 -14.25 -7.74
N GLY A 997 34.95 -14.51 -8.94
CA GLY A 997 34.34 -15.44 -9.91
C GLY A 997 33.44 -14.78 -10.96
N PHE A 998 33.26 -13.45 -10.90
CA PHE A 998 32.35 -12.73 -11.80
C PHE A 998 32.84 -11.31 -12.08
N TYR A 999 32.30 -10.70 -13.13
CA TYR A 999 32.54 -9.30 -13.45
C TYR A 999 31.53 -8.40 -12.76
N LYS A 1000 32.02 -7.39 -12.03
CA LYS A 1000 31.22 -6.35 -11.37
C LYS A 1000 31.39 -5.03 -12.11
N THR A 1001 30.28 -4.44 -12.56
CA THR A 1001 30.25 -3.14 -13.25
C THR A 1001 30.88 -2.06 -12.35
N LEU A 1002 31.71 -1.20 -12.95
CA LEU A 1002 32.28 0.00 -12.32
C LEU A 1002 31.27 1.14 -12.39
N GLU A 1003 31.12 1.89 -11.30
CA GLU A 1003 30.11 2.94 -11.20
C GLU A 1003 30.68 4.28 -11.68
N PHE A 1004 30.52 4.58 -12.97
CA PHE A 1004 30.76 5.92 -13.51
C PHE A 1004 29.44 6.69 -13.69
N PRO A 1005 29.46 8.03 -13.76
CA PRO A 1005 28.24 8.82 -13.94
C PRO A 1005 27.43 8.37 -15.16
N TYR A 1006 26.12 8.20 -14.95
CA TYR A 1006 25.18 7.83 -16.01
C TYR A 1006 25.23 8.79 -17.20
N ALA A 1007 25.14 8.25 -18.42
CA ALA A 1007 25.16 8.98 -19.68
C ALA A 1007 26.41 9.84 -19.91
N LYS A 1008 27.50 9.63 -19.15
CA LYS A 1008 28.78 10.30 -19.39
C LYS A 1008 29.33 9.91 -20.76
N GLU A 1009 29.54 10.90 -21.62
CA GLU A 1009 30.13 10.67 -22.95
C GLU A 1009 31.57 10.17 -22.85
N ILE A 1010 31.93 9.26 -23.75
CA ILE A 1010 33.28 8.69 -23.82
C ILE A 1010 34.36 9.77 -24.02
N SER A 1011 34.03 10.84 -24.74
CA SER A 1011 34.87 12.02 -24.97
C SER A 1011 35.12 12.84 -23.70
N ALA A 1012 34.25 12.72 -22.69
CA ALA A 1012 34.36 13.40 -21.40
C ALA A 1012 35.11 12.55 -20.34
N PHE A 1013 35.55 11.33 -20.68
CA PHE A 1013 36.51 10.60 -19.87
C PHE A 1013 37.91 11.21 -20.04
N PRO A 1014 38.77 11.13 -19.01
CA PRO A 1014 40.17 11.49 -19.18
C PRO A 1014 40.80 10.62 -20.28
N SER A 1015 41.78 11.17 -20.99
CA SER A 1015 42.50 10.45 -22.05
C SER A 1015 43.10 9.13 -21.56
N GLU A 1016 43.46 9.07 -20.27
CA GLU A 1016 43.86 7.86 -19.57
C GLU A 1016 43.02 7.70 -18.29
N ILE A 1017 42.32 6.58 -18.17
CA ILE A 1017 41.52 6.23 -17.00
C ILE A 1017 42.38 5.34 -16.09
N PRO A 1018 42.76 5.79 -14.88
CA PRO A 1018 43.51 4.96 -13.95
C PRO A 1018 42.60 3.86 -13.38
N LEU A 1019 43.01 2.59 -13.52
CA LEU A 1019 42.32 1.42 -12.97
C LEU A 1019 43.34 0.48 -12.31
N ASP A 1020 42.91 -0.26 -11.30
CA ASP A 1020 43.76 -1.25 -10.64
C ASP A 1020 44.20 -2.34 -11.64
N ALA A 1021 45.38 -2.92 -11.43
CA ALA A 1021 45.81 -4.09 -12.20
C ALA A 1021 44.83 -5.26 -11.97
N GLY A 1022 44.42 -5.95 -13.03
CA GLY A 1022 43.42 -7.02 -12.95
C GLY A 1022 42.75 -7.35 -14.28
N GLU A 1023 41.76 -8.25 -14.24
CA GLU A 1023 40.96 -8.64 -15.40
C GLU A 1023 39.67 -7.82 -15.48
N TYR A 1024 39.29 -7.42 -16.70
CA TYR A 1024 38.17 -6.54 -16.97
C TYR A 1024 37.32 -7.03 -18.15
N MET A 1025 36.08 -6.55 -18.20
CA MET A 1025 35.10 -6.79 -19.24
C MET A 1025 34.53 -5.45 -19.71
N LEU A 1026 34.60 -5.18 -21.00
CA LEU A 1026 33.88 -4.11 -21.68
C LEU A 1026 32.62 -4.70 -22.29
N VAL A 1027 31.46 -4.19 -21.90
CA VAL A 1027 30.20 -4.50 -22.55
C VAL A 1027 29.80 -3.30 -23.39
N THR A 1028 29.42 -3.55 -24.63
CA THR A 1028 28.83 -2.56 -25.53
C THR A 1028 27.49 -3.08 -26.01
N GLY A 1029 26.55 -2.19 -26.32
CA GLY A 1029 25.35 -2.62 -27.02
C GLY A 1029 24.47 -1.51 -27.54
N GLN A 1030 23.69 -1.86 -28.57
CA GLN A 1030 22.77 -0.98 -29.27
C GLN A 1030 21.38 -1.62 -29.29
N ARG A 1031 20.40 -0.97 -28.66
CA ARG A 1031 19.00 -1.42 -28.62
C ARG A 1031 18.27 -1.04 -29.91
N GLN A 1032 17.49 -1.96 -30.45
CA GLN A 1032 16.69 -1.83 -31.67
C GLN A 1032 15.23 -1.48 -31.33
N ASN A 1033 14.43 -1.10 -32.35
CA ASN A 1033 13.04 -0.68 -32.17
C ASN A 1033 12.12 -1.75 -31.57
N ASP A 1034 12.38 -3.04 -31.84
CA ASP A 1034 11.65 -4.19 -31.29
C ASP A 1034 12.09 -4.57 -29.86
N GLY A 1035 13.10 -3.87 -29.33
CA GLY A 1035 13.72 -4.11 -28.03
C GLY A 1035 14.91 -5.07 -28.07
N THR A 1036 15.22 -5.68 -29.22
CA THR A 1036 16.41 -6.53 -29.41
C THR A 1036 17.68 -5.71 -29.15
N VAL A 1037 18.70 -6.33 -28.55
CA VAL A 1037 19.99 -5.66 -28.32
C VAL A 1037 21.09 -6.35 -29.11
N LEU A 1038 21.82 -5.57 -29.91
CA LEU A 1038 23.07 -6.00 -30.52
C LEU A 1038 24.22 -5.65 -29.58
N SER A 1039 24.69 -6.64 -28.82
CA SER A 1039 25.75 -6.46 -27.82
C SER A 1039 27.07 -7.07 -28.28
N ARG A 1040 28.18 -6.50 -27.82
CA ARG A 1040 29.52 -7.11 -27.84
C ARG A 1040 30.12 -7.08 -26.45
N VAL A 1041 30.65 -8.22 -26.01
CA VAL A 1041 31.40 -8.38 -24.75
C VAL A 1041 32.86 -8.63 -25.08
N SER A 1042 33.77 -7.84 -24.53
CA SER A 1042 35.23 -7.96 -24.73
C SER A 1042 35.95 -8.05 -23.39
N PHE A 1043 36.81 -9.04 -23.22
CA PHE A 1043 37.61 -9.22 -22.00
C PHE A 1043 39.01 -8.69 -22.22
N PHE A 1044 39.63 -8.09 -21.21
CA PHE A 1044 41.00 -7.58 -21.29
C PHE A 1044 41.68 -7.56 -19.92
N THR A 1045 43.00 -7.42 -19.89
CA THR A 1045 43.79 -7.39 -18.64
C THR A 1045 44.55 -6.07 -18.52
N MET A 1046 44.42 -5.43 -17.36
CA MET A 1046 45.18 -4.25 -16.95
C MET A 1046 46.46 -4.68 -16.24
N ALA A 1047 47.63 -4.30 -16.75
CA ALA A 1047 48.92 -4.47 -16.07
C ALA A 1047 49.31 -3.18 -15.32
N ALA A 1048 49.99 -3.34 -14.18
CA ALA A 1048 50.52 -2.22 -13.40
C ALA A 1048 51.48 -1.37 -14.23
N GLU A 1049 51.37 -0.05 -14.10
CA GLU A 1049 52.19 0.97 -14.77
C GLU A 1049 52.18 0.91 -16.31
N ALA A 1050 51.24 0.16 -16.90
CA ALA A 1050 51.11 0.00 -18.34
C ALA A 1050 49.83 0.67 -18.87
N THR A 1051 49.88 1.14 -20.12
CA THR A 1051 48.72 1.67 -20.84
C THR A 1051 48.07 0.57 -21.68
N THR A 1052 46.79 0.31 -21.46
CA THR A 1052 45.95 -0.59 -22.25
C THR A 1052 45.05 0.23 -23.16
N VAL A 1053 45.10 -0.01 -24.47
CA VAL A 1053 44.24 0.66 -25.46
C VAL A 1053 43.16 -0.30 -25.91
N LEU A 1054 41.89 0.09 -25.76
CA LEU A 1054 40.74 -0.77 -26.03
C LEU A 1054 39.79 -0.12 -27.05
N PRO A 1055 39.49 -0.77 -28.18
CA PRO A 1055 38.48 -0.27 -29.10
C PRO A 1055 37.07 -0.45 -28.51
N VAL A 1056 36.27 0.61 -28.57
CA VAL A 1056 34.84 0.58 -28.23
C VAL A 1056 34.05 0.45 -29.52
N ILE A 1057 33.36 -0.67 -29.72
CA ILE A 1057 32.67 -1.00 -30.97
C ILE A 1057 31.18 -1.14 -30.70
N LEU A 1058 30.37 -0.22 -31.25
CA LEU A 1058 28.91 -0.33 -31.25
C LEU A 1058 28.46 -1.11 -32.48
N ARG A 1059 27.78 -2.24 -32.27
CA ARG A 1059 27.21 -3.05 -33.35
C ARG A 1059 25.95 -2.36 -33.88
N GLN A 1060 25.84 -2.25 -35.20
CA GLN A 1060 24.65 -1.73 -35.86
C GLN A 1060 24.07 -2.80 -36.79
N ARG A 1061 22.75 -2.78 -37.00
CA ARG A 1061 22.13 -3.44 -38.15
C ARG A 1061 22.44 -2.59 -39.38
N GLU A 1062 22.71 -3.22 -40.52
CA GLU A 1062 22.60 -2.52 -41.80
C GLU A 1062 21.13 -2.09 -41.96
N SER A 1063 20.82 -0.85 -41.61
CA SER A 1063 19.47 -0.29 -41.69
C SER A 1063 19.28 0.36 -43.06
N GLN A 1064 18.32 -0.15 -43.83
CA GLN A 1064 17.57 0.68 -44.77
C GLN A 1064 16.42 1.29 -43.97
N MET A 1065 16.19 2.60 -44.09
CA MET A 1065 15.01 3.25 -43.52
C MET A 1065 13.76 2.53 -44.03
N GLU A 1066 13.11 1.76 -43.14
CA GLU A 1066 11.93 0.98 -43.47
C GLU A 1066 10.68 1.83 -43.28
N VAL A 1067 9.84 1.92 -44.30
CA VAL A 1067 8.54 2.61 -44.20
C VAL A 1067 7.62 1.72 -43.35
N ILE A 1068 7.26 2.20 -42.17
CA ILE A 1068 6.42 1.45 -41.21
C ILE A 1068 4.99 1.37 -41.73
N THR A 1069 4.47 2.51 -42.19
CA THR A 1069 3.15 2.65 -42.80
C THR A 1069 3.06 3.96 -43.57
N THR A 1070 1.96 4.21 -44.27
CA THR A 1070 1.70 5.45 -45.01
C THR A 1070 0.28 5.90 -44.73
N PHE A 1071 0.03 7.20 -44.55
CA PHE A 1071 -1.33 7.75 -44.37
C PHE A 1071 -1.49 9.09 -45.09
N GLU A 1072 -2.73 9.52 -45.29
CA GLU A 1072 -3.02 10.79 -45.95
C GLU A 1072 -2.83 11.96 -44.96
N LEU A 1073 -1.85 12.82 -45.24
CA LEU A 1073 -1.62 14.02 -44.45
C LEU A 1073 -2.75 15.04 -44.69
N PRO A 1074 -3.44 15.54 -43.64
CA PRO A 1074 -4.47 16.56 -43.82
C PRO A 1074 -3.83 17.86 -44.27
N ALA A 1075 -4.39 18.54 -45.27
CA ALA A 1075 -3.80 19.75 -45.85
C ALA A 1075 -3.51 20.87 -44.82
N PHE A 1076 -4.32 20.94 -43.75
CA PHE A 1076 -4.14 21.89 -42.67
C PHE A 1076 -4.41 21.24 -41.31
N ILE A 1077 -3.63 21.62 -40.30
CA ILE A 1077 -3.93 21.37 -38.89
C ILE A 1077 -4.40 22.66 -38.25
N GLN A 1078 -5.52 22.60 -37.54
CA GLN A 1078 -6.01 23.73 -36.75
C GLN A 1078 -5.24 23.77 -35.43
N LYS A 1079 -4.58 24.90 -35.15
CA LYS A 1079 -3.95 25.18 -33.86
C LYS A 1079 -4.99 25.40 -32.78
N MET A 1080 -4.60 25.25 -31.52
CA MET A 1080 -5.49 25.53 -30.39
C MET A 1080 -5.95 27.00 -30.30
N ASP A 1081 -5.20 27.95 -30.86
CA ASP A 1081 -5.60 29.37 -30.98
C ASP A 1081 -6.59 29.65 -32.13
N GLY A 1082 -6.97 28.62 -32.90
CA GLY A 1082 -7.88 28.70 -34.04
C GLY A 1082 -7.22 29.01 -35.39
N SER A 1083 -5.92 29.36 -35.42
CA SER A 1083 -5.16 29.52 -36.66
C SER A 1083 -4.83 28.17 -37.31
N LYS A 1084 -4.32 28.16 -38.56
CA LYS A 1084 -4.03 26.93 -39.31
C LYS A 1084 -2.53 26.81 -39.62
N VAL A 1085 -2.03 25.57 -39.61
CA VAL A 1085 -0.70 25.19 -40.09
C VAL A 1085 -0.88 24.38 -41.37
N GLU A 1086 -0.22 24.79 -42.46
CA GLU A 1086 -0.18 24.04 -43.71
C GLU A 1086 0.86 22.92 -43.60
N THR A 1087 0.37 21.69 -43.46
CA THR A 1087 1.20 20.52 -43.12
C THR A 1087 2.15 20.13 -44.25
N GLY A 1088 1.68 20.21 -45.50
CA GLY A 1088 2.47 19.92 -46.70
C GLY A 1088 3.67 20.85 -46.81
N GLN A 1089 3.46 22.16 -46.65
CA GLN A 1089 4.54 23.14 -46.67
C GLN A 1089 5.52 22.92 -45.50
N LEU A 1090 5.01 22.58 -44.31
CA LEU A 1090 5.84 22.33 -43.13
C LEU A 1090 6.77 21.13 -43.34
N VAL A 1091 6.22 19.99 -43.78
CA VAL A 1091 7.01 18.77 -43.99
C VAL A 1091 7.95 18.89 -45.20
N GLU A 1092 7.57 19.61 -46.26
CA GLU A 1092 8.44 19.89 -47.41
C GLU A 1092 9.63 20.77 -47.04
N THR A 1093 9.42 21.79 -46.20
CA THR A 1093 10.47 22.74 -45.81
C THR A 1093 11.57 22.07 -44.98
N TYR A 1094 11.19 21.19 -44.05
CA TYR A 1094 12.11 20.58 -43.09
C TYR A 1094 12.42 19.11 -43.38
N GLY A 1095 11.92 18.57 -44.50
CA GLY A 1095 12.14 17.18 -44.94
C GLY A 1095 11.37 16.11 -44.15
N ALA A 1096 10.97 16.39 -42.90
CA ALA A 1096 10.08 15.56 -42.09
C ALA A 1096 9.42 16.41 -40.99
N MET A 1097 8.39 15.85 -40.33
CA MET A 1097 7.81 16.42 -39.12
C MET A 1097 7.49 15.35 -38.09
N ALA A 1098 7.60 15.70 -36.82
CA ALA A 1098 7.21 14.85 -35.70
C ALA A 1098 5.76 15.13 -35.31
N MET A 1099 4.96 14.08 -35.13
CA MET A 1099 3.58 14.18 -34.65
C MET A 1099 3.44 13.38 -33.36
N VAL A 1100 2.91 14.02 -32.32
CA VAL A 1100 2.95 13.50 -30.95
C VAL A 1100 1.58 13.62 -30.29
N TRP A 1101 0.96 12.50 -29.94
CA TRP A 1101 -0.27 12.46 -29.14
C TRP A 1101 0.07 12.17 -27.69
N LEU A 1102 -0.50 12.95 -26.77
CA LEU A 1102 -0.16 12.94 -25.35
C LEU A 1102 -1.39 12.64 -24.48
N ASP A 1103 -1.17 11.92 -23.38
CA ASP A 1103 -2.05 11.89 -22.21
C ASP A 1103 -1.31 12.57 -21.04
N PRO A 1104 -1.47 13.89 -20.83
CA PRO A 1104 -0.69 14.65 -19.83
C PRO A 1104 -0.75 14.09 -18.41
N GLY A 1105 -1.82 13.36 -18.08
CA GLY A 1105 -2.04 12.77 -16.76
C GLY A 1105 -1.25 11.50 -16.48
N LYS A 1106 -0.58 10.89 -17.47
CA LYS A 1106 0.08 9.58 -17.32
C LYS A 1106 1.62 9.67 -17.35
N GLU A 1107 2.28 8.81 -16.58
CA GLU A 1107 3.75 8.75 -16.47
C GLU A 1107 4.46 8.64 -17.84
N PRO A 1108 4.05 7.77 -18.79
CA PRO A 1108 4.70 7.66 -20.11
C PRO A 1108 4.80 8.99 -20.89
N THR A 1109 3.73 9.81 -20.85
CA THR A 1109 3.72 11.14 -21.46
C THR A 1109 4.71 12.07 -20.78
N ARG A 1110 4.80 12.01 -19.45
CA ARG A 1110 5.72 12.85 -18.67
C ARG A 1110 7.18 12.51 -18.97
N HIS A 1111 7.50 11.25 -19.26
CA HIS A 1111 8.82 10.85 -19.77
C HIS A 1111 9.13 11.54 -21.11
N VAL A 1112 8.23 11.42 -22.10
CA VAL A 1112 8.44 12.06 -23.41
C VAL A 1112 8.60 13.58 -23.29
N LEU A 1113 7.77 14.24 -22.49
CA LEU A 1113 7.86 15.69 -22.26
C LEU A 1113 9.17 16.09 -21.56
N ARG A 1114 9.65 15.27 -20.61
CA ARG A 1114 10.93 15.49 -19.93
C ARG A 1114 12.11 15.29 -20.89
N ASP A 1115 12.06 14.27 -21.73
CA ASP A 1115 13.08 13.99 -22.73
C ASP A 1115 13.16 15.14 -23.76
N LEU A 1116 12.00 15.66 -24.22
CA LEU A 1116 11.92 16.85 -25.07
C LEU A 1116 12.51 18.09 -24.40
N LYS A 1117 12.25 18.30 -23.10
CA LYS A 1117 12.85 19.39 -22.33
C LYS A 1117 14.38 19.25 -22.25
N ASN A 1118 14.88 18.04 -22.01
CA ASN A 1118 16.31 17.76 -21.89
C ASN A 1118 17.04 17.90 -23.24
N LEU A 1119 16.38 17.55 -24.34
CA LEU A 1119 16.92 17.60 -25.71
C LEU A 1119 16.54 18.86 -26.48
N LYS A 1120 15.94 19.84 -25.81
CA LYS A 1120 15.38 21.04 -26.45
C LYS A 1120 16.40 21.73 -27.36
N SER A 1121 17.61 22.01 -26.86
CA SER A 1121 18.65 22.68 -27.64
C SER A 1121 19.03 21.89 -28.89
N THR A 1122 19.12 20.57 -28.79
CA THR A 1122 19.48 19.71 -29.91
C THR A 1122 18.38 19.66 -30.98
N PHE A 1123 17.11 19.62 -30.58
CA PHE A 1123 15.99 19.69 -31.53
C PHE A 1123 15.87 21.08 -32.17
N ASP A 1124 16.16 22.15 -31.42
CA ASP A 1124 16.19 23.51 -31.97
C ASP A 1124 17.27 23.64 -33.05
N GLU A 1125 18.45 23.07 -32.83
CA GLU A 1125 19.55 23.02 -33.81
C GLU A 1125 19.21 22.15 -35.03
N ALA A 1126 18.51 21.04 -34.83
CA ALA A 1126 18.08 20.13 -35.90
C ALA A 1126 16.93 20.69 -36.76
N LEU A 1127 16.23 21.75 -36.30
CA LEU A 1127 15.09 22.37 -36.97
C LEU A 1127 13.93 21.39 -37.25
N LEU A 1128 13.75 20.34 -36.44
CA LEU A 1128 12.62 19.40 -36.58
C LEU A 1128 11.31 20.05 -36.11
N PRO A 1129 10.30 20.22 -36.97
CA PRO A 1129 8.99 20.70 -36.54
C PRO A 1129 8.20 19.63 -35.77
N PHE A 1130 7.54 20.05 -34.69
CA PHE A 1130 6.71 19.19 -33.84
C PHE A 1130 5.25 19.63 -33.84
N LEU A 1131 4.35 18.66 -33.99
CA LEU A 1131 2.91 18.83 -33.88
C LEU A 1131 2.39 17.99 -32.71
N PHE A 1132 1.87 18.64 -31.68
CA PHE A 1132 1.35 18.01 -30.48
C PHE A 1132 -0.18 17.97 -30.48
N PHE A 1133 -0.72 16.85 -30.01
CA PHE A 1133 -2.15 16.59 -29.92
C PHE A 1133 -2.48 16.05 -28.54
N VAL A 1134 -3.53 16.60 -27.92
CA VAL A 1134 -4.12 16.02 -26.70
C VAL A 1134 -5.57 15.66 -27.05
N PRO A 1135 -5.98 14.38 -26.93
CA PRO A 1135 -7.37 13.99 -27.13
C PRO A 1135 -8.31 14.84 -26.27
N GLU A 1136 -9.48 15.18 -26.78
CA GLU A 1136 -10.40 16.12 -26.12
C GLU A 1136 -10.79 15.63 -24.71
N GLU A 1137 -11.02 14.33 -24.56
CA GLU A 1137 -11.32 13.65 -23.30
C GLU A 1137 -10.16 13.61 -22.29
N LYS A 1138 -8.94 13.98 -22.71
CA LYS A 1138 -7.73 14.04 -21.88
C LYS A 1138 -7.30 15.47 -21.53
N ARG A 1139 -8.03 16.48 -22.03
CA ARG A 1139 -7.79 17.89 -21.67
C ARG A 1139 -8.50 18.21 -20.36
N THR A 1140 -7.74 18.62 -19.36
CA THR A 1140 -8.26 19.13 -18.09
C THR A 1140 -8.39 20.66 -18.16
N ASP A 1141 -9.17 21.26 -17.27
CA ASP A 1141 -9.27 22.74 -17.14
C ASP A 1141 -7.93 23.41 -16.82
N THR A 1142 -6.96 22.62 -16.34
CA THR A 1142 -5.59 23.03 -16.01
C THR A 1142 -4.60 22.83 -17.16
N PHE A 1143 -5.02 22.23 -18.29
CA PHE A 1143 -4.13 22.00 -19.42
C PHE A 1143 -3.75 23.32 -20.10
N ALA A 1144 -2.48 23.70 -19.95
CA ALA A 1144 -1.91 24.92 -20.52
C ALA A 1144 -0.72 24.54 -21.42
N PRO A 1145 -0.86 24.57 -22.77
CA PRO A 1145 0.22 24.28 -23.72
C PRO A 1145 1.52 25.03 -23.42
N GLU A 1146 1.40 26.29 -23.02
CA GLU A 1146 2.49 27.21 -22.67
C GLU A 1146 3.26 26.81 -21.39
N SER A 1147 2.72 25.91 -20.57
CA SER A 1147 3.42 25.41 -19.38
C SER A 1147 4.54 24.41 -19.71
N TYR A 1148 4.55 23.85 -20.93
CA TYR A 1148 5.54 22.86 -21.35
C TYR A 1148 6.78 23.51 -21.97
N VAL A 1149 7.95 23.04 -21.56
CA VAL A 1149 9.24 23.43 -22.17
C VAL A 1149 9.49 22.51 -23.37
N LEU A 1150 9.23 23.00 -24.58
CA LEU A 1150 9.30 22.24 -25.84
C LEU A 1150 10.27 22.87 -26.85
N PRO A 1151 10.72 22.14 -27.88
CA PRO A 1151 11.49 22.70 -28.99
C PRO A 1151 10.81 23.91 -29.66
N ALA A 1152 11.58 24.84 -30.20
CA ALA A 1152 11.14 26.14 -30.72
C ALA A 1152 10.10 26.02 -31.85
N HIS A 1153 10.13 24.94 -32.63
CA HIS A 1153 9.22 24.67 -33.74
C HIS A 1153 8.05 23.75 -33.34
N SER A 1154 7.55 23.89 -32.11
CA SER A 1154 6.44 23.10 -31.57
C SER A 1154 5.10 23.82 -31.67
N VAL A 1155 4.07 23.10 -32.11
CA VAL A 1155 2.70 23.62 -32.19
C VAL A 1155 1.72 22.60 -31.63
N PHE A 1156 0.79 23.05 -30.79
CA PHE A 1156 -0.37 22.25 -30.38
C PHE A 1156 -1.54 22.44 -31.35
N GLY A 1157 -2.11 21.33 -31.81
CA GLY A 1157 -3.21 21.33 -32.77
C GLY A 1157 -4.26 20.27 -32.51
N VAL A 1158 -5.22 20.21 -33.42
CA VAL A 1158 -6.35 19.27 -33.43
C VAL A 1158 -6.40 18.58 -34.80
N ALA A 1159 -6.34 17.25 -34.80
CA ALA A 1159 -6.43 16.41 -35.99
C ALA A 1159 -7.05 15.03 -35.64
N PRO A 1160 -8.36 14.96 -35.34
CA PRO A 1160 -9.04 13.73 -34.93
C PRO A 1160 -9.03 12.64 -36.00
N GLU A 1161 -8.80 12.98 -37.26
CA GLU A 1161 -8.82 12.09 -38.42
C GLU A 1161 -7.56 11.23 -38.58
N ILE A 1162 -6.43 11.59 -37.97
CA ILE A 1162 -5.13 10.92 -38.19
C ILE A 1162 -5.02 9.63 -37.36
N MET A 1163 -5.39 9.68 -36.07
CA MET A 1163 -5.22 8.54 -35.16
C MET A 1163 -6.01 7.29 -35.59
N PRO A 1164 -7.26 7.39 -36.08
CA PRO A 1164 -7.99 6.24 -36.63
C PRO A 1164 -7.29 5.62 -37.85
N GLN A 1165 -6.80 6.44 -38.79
CA GLN A 1165 -6.06 5.95 -39.97
C GLN A 1165 -4.80 5.20 -39.57
N LEU A 1166 -4.03 5.74 -38.61
CA LEU A 1166 -2.84 5.06 -38.09
C LEU A 1166 -3.19 3.73 -37.42
N SER A 1167 -4.30 3.69 -36.66
CA SER A 1167 -4.74 2.46 -35.99
C SER A 1167 -5.13 1.38 -37.01
N ASP A 1168 -5.87 1.75 -38.06
CA ASP A 1168 -6.29 0.85 -39.12
C ASP A 1168 -5.08 0.32 -39.91
N HIS A 1169 -4.17 1.20 -40.32
CA HIS A 1169 -3.03 0.80 -41.14
C HIS A 1169 -1.97 0.00 -40.37
N LEU A 1170 -1.84 0.22 -39.06
CA LEU A 1170 -0.98 -0.59 -38.18
C LEU A 1170 -1.68 -1.86 -37.69
N ASN A 1171 -2.98 -2.02 -37.99
CA ASN A 1171 -3.83 -3.08 -37.47
C ASN A 1171 -3.73 -3.19 -35.93
N ARG A 1172 -3.78 -2.02 -35.25
CA ARG A 1172 -3.51 -1.87 -33.82
C ARG A 1172 -4.31 -0.71 -33.24
N GLU A 1173 -5.00 -0.92 -32.12
CA GLU A 1173 -5.72 0.13 -31.40
C GLU A 1173 -4.73 1.07 -30.69
N LEU A 1174 -4.62 2.33 -31.12
CA LEU A 1174 -3.66 3.29 -30.56
C LEU A 1174 -4.24 4.22 -29.50
N LYS A 1175 -5.56 4.32 -29.39
CA LYS A 1175 -6.23 5.28 -28.50
C LYS A 1175 -5.86 5.10 -27.03
N GLY A 1176 -5.60 3.86 -26.61
CA GLY A 1176 -5.16 3.49 -25.27
C GLY A 1176 -3.64 3.49 -25.05
N GLU A 1177 -2.84 3.76 -26.09
CA GLU A 1177 -1.38 3.59 -26.06
C GLU A 1177 -0.62 4.93 -26.11
N LEU A 1178 -1.12 5.93 -25.38
CA LEU A 1178 -0.48 7.24 -25.33
C LEU A 1178 0.77 7.19 -24.40
N PRO A 1179 1.84 7.94 -24.72
CA PRO A 1179 1.98 8.82 -25.88
C PRO A 1179 2.25 8.05 -27.17
N VAL A 1180 1.75 8.56 -28.30
CA VAL A 1180 2.09 8.07 -29.64
C VAL A 1180 2.99 9.11 -30.30
N VAL A 1181 4.16 8.69 -30.77
CA VAL A 1181 5.16 9.55 -31.43
C VAL A 1181 5.48 8.96 -32.80
N ILE A 1182 5.32 9.77 -33.84
CA ILE A 1182 5.70 9.37 -35.21
C ILE A 1182 6.58 10.43 -35.88
N LEU A 1183 7.40 9.99 -36.82
CA LEU A 1183 8.11 10.85 -37.77
C LEU A 1183 7.56 10.58 -39.16
N VAL A 1184 7.09 11.62 -39.85
CA VAL A 1184 6.47 11.50 -41.17
C VAL A 1184 7.19 12.38 -42.20
N ASN A 1185 7.38 11.84 -43.40
CA ASN A 1185 8.02 12.55 -44.52
C ASN A 1185 6.99 13.20 -45.47
N PRO A 1186 7.41 13.92 -46.54
CA PRO A 1186 6.50 14.63 -47.43
C PRO A 1186 5.54 13.74 -48.21
N LYS A 1187 5.79 12.43 -48.30
CA LYS A 1187 4.91 11.46 -48.95
C LYS A 1187 3.84 10.89 -48.00
N GLY A 1188 3.84 11.29 -46.73
CA GLY A 1188 3.00 10.68 -45.70
C GLY A 1188 3.51 9.33 -45.21
N GLU A 1189 4.76 8.97 -45.54
CA GLU A 1189 5.38 7.73 -45.06
C GLU A 1189 5.88 7.93 -43.62
N VAL A 1190 5.51 7.00 -42.73
CA VAL A 1190 5.93 6.96 -41.33
C VAL A 1190 7.27 6.24 -41.25
N LEU A 1191 8.31 6.99 -40.85
CA LEU A 1191 9.70 6.52 -40.75
C LEU A 1191 10.10 6.14 -39.33
N TYR A 1192 9.37 6.64 -38.34
CA TYR A 1192 9.52 6.29 -36.93
C TYR A 1192 8.15 6.16 -36.29
N PHE A 1193 7.99 5.18 -35.40
CA PHE A 1193 6.77 4.97 -34.62
C PHE A 1193 7.13 4.50 -33.21
N SER A 1194 6.51 5.11 -32.21
CA SER A 1194 6.54 4.68 -30.82
C SER A 1194 5.16 4.90 -30.21
N SER A 1195 4.71 3.97 -29.35
CA SER A 1195 3.49 4.12 -28.57
C SER A 1195 3.69 3.62 -27.14
N GLY A 1196 2.92 4.16 -26.20
CA GLY A 1196 2.92 3.79 -24.78
C GLY A 1196 4.22 4.14 -24.05
N TYR A 1197 4.55 3.34 -23.04
CA TYR A 1197 5.77 3.53 -22.27
C TYR A 1197 7.00 3.01 -23.00
N LYS A 1198 7.88 3.94 -23.38
CA LYS A 1198 9.20 3.66 -23.93
C LYS A 1198 10.12 4.82 -23.54
N ILE A 1199 11.33 4.51 -23.10
CA ILE A 1199 12.35 5.51 -22.75
C ILE A 1199 13.26 5.73 -23.96
N GLY A 1200 13.79 6.94 -24.08
CA GLY A 1200 14.70 7.28 -25.18
C GLY A 1200 13.97 7.54 -26.50
N VAL A 1201 12.66 7.78 -26.44
CA VAL A 1201 11.81 7.97 -27.62
C VAL A 1201 12.27 9.18 -28.42
N CYS A 1202 12.67 10.25 -27.73
CA CYS A 1202 13.11 11.48 -28.36
C CYS A 1202 14.51 11.33 -28.97
N GLU A 1203 15.42 10.63 -28.31
CA GLU A 1203 16.74 10.30 -28.84
C GLU A 1203 16.63 9.42 -30.10
N GLN A 1204 15.75 8.42 -30.11
CA GLN A 1204 15.50 7.57 -31.28
C GLN A 1204 14.84 8.35 -32.43
N LEU A 1205 13.88 9.23 -32.10
CA LEU A 1205 13.25 10.13 -33.07
C LEU A 1205 14.30 11.03 -33.73
N LEU A 1206 15.17 11.64 -32.93
CA LEU A 1206 16.24 12.51 -33.41
C LEU A 1206 17.24 11.75 -34.30
N SER A 1207 17.71 10.58 -33.85
CA SER A 1207 18.63 9.74 -34.63
C SER A 1207 18.01 9.31 -35.95
N THR A 1208 16.71 8.97 -35.97
CA THR A 1208 16.00 8.63 -37.21
C THR A 1208 15.90 9.85 -38.13
N PHE A 1209 15.61 11.03 -37.60
CA PHE A 1209 15.54 12.26 -38.38
C PHE A 1209 16.89 12.66 -38.99
N GLN A 1210 18.00 12.49 -38.26
CA GLN A 1210 19.35 12.79 -38.75
C GLN A 1210 19.79 11.89 -39.92
N GLN A 1211 19.19 10.70 -40.07
CA GLN A 1211 19.42 9.81 -41.22
C GLN A 1211 18.68 10.26 -42.48
N ILE A 1212 17.70 11.16 -42.36
CA ILE A 1212 16.98 11.74 -43.50
C ILE A 1212 17.89 12.79 -44.13
N SER A 1213 18.38 12.50 -45.34
CA SER A 1213 19.12 13.49 -46.11
C SER A 1213 18.19 14.66 -46.44
N LEU A 1214 18.36 15.79 -45.74
CA LEU A 1214 17.68 17.03 -46.07
C LEU A 1214 17.99 17.41 -47.53
N PRO A 1215 17.03 17.92 -48.31
CA PRO A 1215 17.34 18.54 -49.59
C PRO A 1215 18.34 19.67 -49.33
N THR A 1216 19.57 19.51 -49.82
CA THR A 1216 20.57 20.57 -49.76
C THR A 1216 20.09 21.75 -50.60
N GLU A 1217 19.63 22.81 -49.94
CA GLU A 1217 19.44 24.09 -50.62
C GLU A 1217 20.81 24.64 -51.03
N ASN A 1218 21.05 24.61 -52.34
CA ASN A 1218 21.90 25.59 -53.01
C ASN A 1218 21.38 27.00 -52.66
N ASN A 1219 21.97 27.67 -51.68
CA ASN A 1219 21.89 29.12 -51.57
C ASN A 1219 23.20 29.74 -51.05
N PRO A 1220 23.92 30.52 -51.89
CA PRO A 1220 25.17 31.17 -51.51
C PRO A 1220 24.86 32.46 -50.73
N GLY A 1221 25.12 32.49 -49.43
CA GLY A 1221 24.87 33.72 -48.67
C GLY A 1221 25.09 33.60 -47.17
N THR A 1222 26.30 33.29 -46.73
CA THR A 1222 26.71 33.52 -45.35
C THR A 1222 26.65 35.01 -45.01
N CYS A 1223 25.72 35.40 -44.14
CA CYS A 1223 25.89 36.59 -43.32
C CYS A 1223 25.82 36.16 -41.84
N LYS A 1224 27.01 36.02 -41.25
CA LYS A 1224 27.21 35.89 -39.80
C LYS A 1224 26.81 37.20 -39.13
N ILE A 1225 25.97 37.16 -38.11
CA ILE A 1225 25.96 38.18 -37.05
C ILE A 1225 25.82 37.46 -35.70
N HIS A 1226 26.62 37.97 -34.76
CA HIS A 1226 26.89 37.56 -33.38
C HIS A 1226 25.69 37.21 -32.51
#